data_AF-A0A2V8SIQ4-F1
#
_entry.id   AF-A0A2V8SIQ4-F1
#
_cell.length_a   1.000
_cell.length_b   1.000
_cell.length_c   1.000
_cell.angle_alpha   90.00
_cell.angle_beta   90.00
_cell.angle_gamma   90.00
#
_symmetry.space_group_name_H-M   'P 1'
#
loop_
_entity.id
_entity.type
_entity.pdbx_description
1 polymer ?
#
loop_
_entity_poly.entity_id
_entity_poly.type
_entity_poly.pdbx_seq_one_letter_code
_entity_poly.pdbx_strand_id
1 'polypeptide(L)'
;MIDTLVPVQTNPRFPLPQPTTLTGRRTEASDSAPNQPAELAPYVVPINTPLREHTLTARLDHNFTDTHNATLLLQLGRTRNLRQFGGGSRLADALQGRTRNTDALAYSDNFVFSPRLINQLRAQVSRLTPALKAQADASRPVVLVTLDDPLPASDPANRSGTLVAGSSTAGASDRREMRWQLQDALTILSGAHTFKLGTDLQRIRSTFIDLADATGTYNFTSAADFLANTPSRFRQNFNTESTQRNFYAAAFAQDEWRVRPNLMLSFGLRYERETILHDTNNFAPRLALAYDPFGTGKTVVRLGAGIFFNRVLLRTIDDFTLGQARVLFDTNVLVEPTTGRVLTDEQRRAFIAANLSFPQPLNVDSPVVRQFGTVQTNFARRLDPALRIPESYQTNVGFERELGHNIVFEANYTFNRTAHLWREFNANAARLPAGFRDFTAYLLSRDFANFRDRTGTRPLYNVSTAGELVRFTTAPLSANDPNAIGRVIESGIPVSVFNLNSINSTTALNVALATINDLRPDPTRTELEQLAAIGNSFYHGLTIEARRRFAPLKGGFGFSLRAAYTLSRLLDDGVVNTSDAVRVGDFRQERASSLPDRRHRFVLSGVFDLPRALSRLRLAPILRLASGAPFNLSLGVDRNLDDVDNDRPAFNGDPHSLRARQPGEPLDPALVAALSLPTIGQTGNLPRNSGRGPALFLFDLNVTREFRLSERTRLRPAIEFDNVLNKTVFSFGAEFINFNALRPDATDAQRQAFLDSFLVPTHTLRPRSVRLGLRLDF
;
A
#
# COMPACT_ATOMS: atom_id res chain seq x y z
N MET A 1 18.47 8.06 -15.93
CA MET A 1 19.76 7.55 -16.41
C MET A 1 19.76 6.07 -16.07
N ILE A 2 20.02 5.20 -17.04
CA ILE A 2 20.34 3.80 -16.73
C ILE A 2 21.81 3.76 -16.35
N ASP A 3 22.16 3.08 -15.27
CA ASP A 3 23.54 2.94 -14.79
C ASP A 3 23.72 1.51 -14.28
N THR A 4 24.34 0.66 -15.09
CA THR A 4 24.52 -0.77 -14.82
C THR A 4 25.78 -1.28 -15.51
N LEU A 5 26.28 -2.43 -15.10
CA LEU A 5 27.33 -3.14 -15.82
C LEU A 5 26.72 -4.15 -16.80
N VAL A 6 27.29 -4.24 -18.00
CA VAL A 6 26.92 -5.25 -19.01
C VAL A 6 28.18 -5.94 -19.52
N PRO A 7 28.08 -7.19 -20.00
CA PRO A 7 29.20 -7.89 -20.61
C PRO A 7 29.72 -7.14 -21.84
N VAL A 8 31.04 -7.05 -21.96
CA VAL A 8 31.74 -6.57 -23.18
C VAL A 8 31.55 -7.61 -24.29
N GLN A 9 31.64 -8.89 -23.94
CA GLN A 9 31.34 -9.99 -24.85
C GLN A 9 29.83 -10.08 -25.12
N THR A 10 29.44 -10.56 -26.30
CA THR A 10 28.02 -10.72 -26.65
C THR A 10 27.59 -12.17 -26.49
N ASN A 11 26.48 -12.42 -25.79
CA ASN A 11 25.81 -13.72 -25.81
C ASN A 11 25.05 -13.88 -27.15
N PRO A 12 25.29 -14.94 -27.94
CA PRO A 12 24.66 -15.12 -29.25
C PRO A 12 23.16 -15.48 -29.18
N ARG A 13 22.69 -16.07 -28.08
CA ARG A 13 21.29 -16.46 -27.86
C ARG A 13 20.44 -15.31 -27.34
N PHE A 14 21.03 -14.41 -26.55
CA PHE A 14 20.35 -13.23 -26.00
C PHE A 14 21.32 -12.05 -25.97
N PRO A 15 21.46 -11.28 -27.07
CA PRO A 15 22.40 -10.17 -27.11
C PRO A 15 21.94 -9.03 -26.19
N LEU A 16 22.84 -8.58 -25.31
CA LEU A 16 22.65 -7.39 -24.47
C LEU A 16 23.20 -6.13 -25.15
N PRO A 17 22.77 -4.92 -24.75
CA PRO A 17 23.40 -3.68 -25.22
C PRO A 17 24.90 -3.65 -24.91
N GLN A 18 25.68 -3.04 -25.81
CA GLN A 18 27.12 -2.83 -25.62
C GLN A 18 27.39 -1.76 -24.54
N PRO A 19 28.47 -1.87 -23.75
CA PRO A 19 28.88 -0.85 -22.80
C PRO A 19 29.03 0.53 -23.46
N THR A 20 28.70 1.60 -22.72
CA THR A 20 28.89 2.98 -23.21
C THR A 20 30.31 3.47 -23.05
N THR A 21 31.06 2.86 -22.13
CA THR A 21 32.48 3.13 -21.91
C THR A 21 33.16 1.87 -21.41
N LEU A 22 34.44 1.71 -21.71
CA LEU A 22 35.28 0.63 -21.18
C LEU A 22 36.03 1.05 -19.91
N THR A 23 35.97 2.33 -19.54
CA THR A 23 36.56 2.84 -18.30
C THR A 23 35.79 2.29 -17.10
N GLY A 24 36.50 1.72 -16.11
CA GLY A 24 35.88 1.03 -14.98
C GLY A 24 35.50 -0.42 -15.26
N ARG A 25 36.05 -1.03 -16.33
CA ARG A 25 35.86 -2.46 -16.62
C ARG A 25 36.37 -3.33 -15.47
N ARG A 26 35.68 -4.46 -15.24
CA ARG A 26 36.08 -5.49 -14.28
C ARG A 26 35.83 -6.88 -14.85
N THR A 27 36.57 -7.85 -14.33
CA THR A 27 36.42 -9.25 -14.72
C THR A 27 35.63 -9.98 -13.67
N GLU A 28 34.67 -10.79 -14.11
CA GLU A 28 33.88 -11.65 -13.25
C GLU A 28 34.09 -13.11 -13.66
N ALA A 29 34.39 -13.95 -12.66
CA ALA A 29 34.53 -15.38 -12.86
C ALA A 29 33.16 -16.08 -12.84
N SER A 30 33.13 -17.31 -13.35
CA SER A 30 31.98 -18.20 -13.21
C SER A 30 32.32 -19.33 -12.25
N ASP A 31 31.38 -19.66 -11.37
CA ASP A 31 31.44 -20.86 -10.54
C ASP A 31 31.26 -22.16 -11.35
N SER A 32 30.64 -22.08 -12.53
CA SER A 32 30.27 -23.23 -13.37
C SER A 32 31.08 -23.37 -14.67
N ALA A 33 31.82 -22.33 -15.05
CA ALA A 33 32.63 -22.21 -16.26
C ALA A 33 33.90 -21.36 -15.97
N PRO A 34 34.80 -21.82 -15.06
CA PRO A 34 35.94 -21.04 -14.58
C PRO A 34 36.94 -20.63 -15.68
N ASN A 35 36.89 -21.28 -16.85
CA ASN A 35 37.77 -21.00 -17.99
C ASN A 35 37.21 -19.95 -18.97
N GLN A 36 36.03 -19.36 -18.69
CA GLN A 36 35.40 -18.33 -19.55
C GLN A 36 34.95 -17.11 -18.70
N PRO A 37 35.90 -16.28 -18.22
CA PRO A 37 35.54 -15.09 -17.46
C PRO A 37 34.81 -14.05 -18.32
N ALA A 38 33.86 -13.33 -17.72
CA ALA A 38 33.17 -12.21 -18.36
C ALA A 38 33.92 -10.91 -18.07
N GLU A 39 34.13 -10.08 -19.10
CA GLU A 39 34.52 -8.69 -18.89
C GLU A 39 33.25 -7.85 -18.83
N LEU A 40 33.11 -7.05 -17.79
CA LEU A 40 31.96 -6.20 -17.54
C LEU A 40 32.37 -4.75 -17.64
N ALA A 41 31.55 -3.91 -18.27
CA ALA A 41 31.81 -2.47 -18.33
C ALA A 41 30.52 -1.64 -18.22
N PRO A 42 30.62 -0.36 -17.82
CA PRO A 42 29.45 0.49 -17.60
C PRO A 42 28.61 0.74 -18.87
N TYR A 43 27.30 0.57 -18.73
CA TYR A 43 26.27 1.00 -19.67
C TYR A 43 25.48 2.15 -19.06
N VAL A 44 25.84 3.38 -19.44
CA VAL A 44 25.28 4.63 -18.93
C VAL A 44 24.67 5.44 -20.07
N VAL A 45 23.37 5.25 -20.32
CA VAL A 45 22.65 5.98 -21.37
C VAL A 45 21.54 6.84 -20.78
N PRO A 46 21.47 8.15 -21.12
CA PRO A 46 20.26 8.93 -20.92
C PRO A 46 19.19 8.49 -21.94
N ILE A 47 18.09 7.94 -21.45
CA ILE A 47 16.96 7.53 -22.30
C ILE A 47 15.79 8.49 -22.09
N ASN A 48 15.27 9.03 -23.19
CA ASN A 48 14.03 9.80 -23.18
C ASN A 48 12.86 8.91 -22.78
N THR A 49 12.04 9.38 -21.84
CA THR A 49 10.82 8.70 -21.37
C THR A 49 9.56 9.44 -21.87
N PRO A 50 9.31 9.49 -23.20
CA PRO A 50 8.18 10.24 -23.71
C PRO A 50 6.87 9.62 -23.23
N LEU A 51 6.13 10.39 -22.45
CA LEU A 51 4.71 10.17 -22.21
C LEU A 51 3.96 10.91 -23.32
N ARG A 52 3.24 10.15 -24.16
CA ARG A 52 2.31 10.72 -25.14
C ARG A 52 0.89 10.42 -24.71
N GLU A 53 0.10 11.47 -24.54
CA GLU A 53 -1.30 11.38 -24.19
C GLU A 53 -2.12 12.12 -25.25
N HIS A 54 -3.04 11.40 -25.86
CA HIS A 54 -4.05 11.97 -26.73
C HIS A 54 -5.40 11.74 -26.09
N THR A 55 -6.10 12.83 -25.78
CA THR A 55 -7.48 12.79 -25.30
C THR A 55 -8.35 13.51 -26.31
N LEU A 56 -9.33 12.81 -26.86
CA LEU A 56 -10.40 13.40 -27.65
C LEU A 56 -11.67 13.38 -26.80
N THR A 57 -12.29 14.54 -26.64
CA THR A 57 -13.63 14.65 -26.04
C THR A 57 -14.52 15.36 -27.03
N ALA A 58 -15.67 14.76 -27.34
CA ALA A 58 -16.69 15.35 -28.18
C ALA A 58 -18.01 15.34 -27.41
N ARG A 59 -18.70 16.48 -27.41
CA ARG A 59 -20.00 16.67 -26.75
C ARG A 59 -20.97 17.23 -27.77
N LEU A 60 -22.14 16.60 -27.87
CA LEU A 60 -23.29 17.10 -28.63
C LEU A 60 -24.43 17.32 -27.64
N ASP A 61 -24.92 18.56 -27.58
CA ASP A 61 -26.11 18.93 -26.84
C ASP A 61 -27.23 19.21 -27.83
N HIS A 62 -28.42 18.68 -27.57
CA HIS A 62 -29.59 18.90 -28.40
C HIS A 62 -30.81 19.17 -27.53
N ASN A 63 -31.51 20.27 -27.82
CA ASN A 63 -32.79 20.59 -27.20
C ASN A 63 -33.88 20.22 -28.21
N PHE A 64 -34.62 19.15 -27.95
CA PHE A 64 -35.76 18.74 -28.79
C PHE A 64 -36.94 19.70 -28.60
N THR A 65 -37.12 20.18 -27.37
CA THR A 65 -38.11 21.18 -26.96
C THR A 65 -37.54 22.00 -25.79
N ASP A 66 -38.28 22.99 -25.30
CA ASP A 66 -37.91 23.75 -24.10
C ASP A 66 -37.90 22.89 -22.82
N THR A 67 -38.53 21.72 -22.85
CA THR A 67 -38.68 20.79 -21.71
C THR A 67 -37.94 19.46 -21.88
N HIS A 68 -37.32 19.22 -23.03
CA HIS A 68 -36.61 17.97 -23.33
C HIS A 68 -35.29 18.27 -24.01
N ASN A 69 -34.20 17.91 -23.34
CA ASN A 69 -32.85 18.00 -23.88
C ASN A 69 -32.08 16.71 -23.64
N ALA A 70 -31.13 16.45 -24.53
CA ALA A 70 -30.21 15.35 -24.40
C ALA A 70 -28.78 15.79 -24.69
N THR A 71 -27.84 15.09 -24.05
CA THR A 71 -26.41 15.24 -24.25
C THR A 71 -25.81 13.88 -24.62
N LEU A 72 -25.02 13.85 -25.69
CA LEU A 72 -24.14 12.75 -26.02
C LEU A 72 -22.68 13.17 -25.77
N LEU A 73 -21.93 12.35 -25.04
CA LEU A 73 -20.52 12.56 -24.75
C LEU A 73 -19.70 11.35 -25.21
N LEU A 74 -18.73 11.59 -26.09
CA LEU A 74 -17.72 10.63 -26.50
C LEU A 74 -16.38 11.04 -25.88
N GLN A 75 -15.70 10.11 -25.21
CA GLN A 75 -14.36 10.32 -24.69
C GLN A 75 -13.44 9.18 -25.12
N LEU A 76 -12.37 9.51 -25.83
CA LEU A 76 -11.32 8.59 -26.25
C LEU A 76 -9.99 9.03 -25.63
N GLY A 77 -9.36 8.14 -24.88
CA GLY A 77 -8.04 8.33 -24.33
C GLY A 77 -7.07 7.35 -24.95
N ARG A 78 -5.91 7.83 -25.39
CA ARG A 78 -4.79 7.02 -25.89
C ARG A 78 -3.54 7.48 -25.18
N THR A 79 -3.07 6.68 -24.25
CA THR A 79 -1.81 6.92 -23.54
C THR A 79 -0.78 5.92 -24.01
N ARG A 80 0.39 6.42 -24.41
CA ARG A 80 1.59 5.62 -24.65
C ARG A 80 2.67 6.13 -23.71
N ASN A 81 2.94 5.34 -22.67
CA ASN A 81 4.02 5.58 -21.75
C ASN A 81 5.12 4.56 -22.04
N LEU A 82 6.22 5.00 -22.63
CA LEU A 82 7.25 4.08 -23.09
C LEU A 82 8.21 3.61 -22.00
N ARG A 83 8.13 4.09 -20.73
CA ARG A 83 8.85 3.60 -19.52
C ARG A 83 8.43 4.37 -18.26
N GLN A 84 7.83 3.70 -17.28
CA GLN A 84 7.50 4.29 -15.96
C GLN A 84 8.67 4.06 -14.98
N PHE A 85 9.36 5.13 -14.60
CA PHE A 85 10.46 5.09 -13.65
C PHE A 85 9.94 5.29 -12.21
N GLY A 86 10.18 4.33 -11.32
CA GLY A 86 9.85 4.40 -9.89
C GLY A 86 10.99 4.88 -8.97
N GLY A 87 12.15 5.22 -9.54
CA GLY A 87 13.39 5.43 -8.78
C GLY A 87 14.20 4.14 -8.65
N GLY A 88 15.49 4.19 -9.00
CA GLY A 88 16.44 3.06 -8.95
C GLY A 88 17.23 2.87 -10.26
N SER A 89 18.41 2.29 -10.19
CA SER A 89 19.36 2.07 -11.32
C SER A 89 19.07 0.82 -12.16
N ARG A 90 17.90 0.19 -12.03
CA ARG A 90 17.60 -1.11 -12.66
C ARG A 90 17.16 -0.94 -14.13
N LEU A 91 17.90 -1.57 -15.06
CA LEU A 91 17.59 -1.63 -16.49
C LEU A 91 16.16 -2.19 -16.76
N ALA A 92 15.65 -3.08 -15.90
CA ALA A 92 14.36 -3.77 -16.03
C ALA A 92 13.15 -2.84 -16.23
N ASP A 93 12.98 -1.90 -15.30
CA ASP A 93 11.83 -0.97 -15.26
C ASP A 93 11.95 0.06 -16.37
N ALA A 94 13.20 0.39 -16.68
CA ALA A 94 13.57 1.22 -17.80
C ALA A 94 13.41 0.53 -19.14
N LEU A 95 12.82 -0.67 -19.32
CA LEU A 95 12.52 -1.28 -20.63
C LEU A 95 11.03 -1.56 -20.91
N GLN A 96 10.11 -1.24 -19.98
CA GLN A 96 8.68 -1.55 -20.11
C GLN A 96 7.86 -0.41 -20.75
N GLY A 97 7.21 -0.66 -21.89
CA GLY A 97 6.20 0.25 -22.44
C GLY A 97 4.78 -0.16 -22.04
N ARG A 98 3.95 0.80 -21.65
CA ARG A 98 2.51 0.62 -21.44
C ARG A 98 1.72 1.46 -22.42
N THR A 99 0.77 0.82 -23.09
CA THR A 99 -0.29 1.50 -23.83
C THR A 99 -1.59 1.34 -23.06
N ARG A 100 -2.33 2.43 -22.91
CA ARG A 100 -3.63 2.42 -22.24
C ARG A 100 -4.63 3.15 -23.11
N ASN A 101 -5.62 2.41 -23.59
CA ASN A 101 -6.72 2.98 -24.34
C ASN A 101 -7.98 2.96 -23.48
N THR A 102 -8.70 4.08 -23.49
CA THR A 102 -10.02 4.22 -22.87
C THR A 102 -11.00 4.70 -23.90
N ASP A 103 -12.14 4.03 -24.01
CA ASP A 103 -13.26 4.42 -24.86
C ASP A 103 -14.48 4.56 -23.97
N ALA A 104 -15.17 5.70 -24.01
CA ALA A 104 -16.41 5.90 -23.28
C ALA A 104 -17.42 6.64 -24.12
N LEU A 105 -18.66 6.15 -24.10
CA LEU A 105 -19.83 6.80 -24.67
C LEU A 105 -20.85 6.97 -23.55
N ALA A 106 -21.32 8.19 -23.34
CA ALA A 106 -22.33 8.50 -22.36
C ALA A 106 -23.47 9.28 -23.02
N TYR A 107 -24.70 8.90 -22.68
CA TYR A 107 -25.94 9.55 -23.07
C TYR A 107 -26.64 10.04 -21.81
N SER A 108 -27.09 11.29 -21.81
CA SER A 108 -27.92 11.87 -20.76
C SER A 108 -29.18 12.45 -21.40
N ASP A 109 -30.33 12.13 -20.85
CA ASP A 109 -31.63 12.66 -21.25
C ASP A 109 -32.28 13.33 -20.05
N ASN A 110 -32.74 14.57 -20.23
CA ASN A 110 -33.48 15.30 -19.21
C ASN A 110 -34.85 15.66 -19.77
N PHE A 111 -35.90 15.19 -19.10
CA PHE A 111 -37.27 15.41 -19.51
C PHE A 111 -38.07 16.06 -18.38
N VAL A 112 -38.64 17.24 -18.65
CA VAL A 112 -39.55 17.97 -17.76
C VAL A 112 -40.98 17.72 -18.25
N PHE A 113 -41.63 16.67 -17.76
CA PHE A 113 -43.01 16.35 -18.13
C PHE A 113 -44.00 17.43 -17.70
N SER A 114 -43.72 18.09 -16.57
CA SER A 114 -44.42 19.27 -16.08
C SER A 114 -43.52 20.03 -15.11
N PRO A 115 -43.87 21.25 -14.67
CA PRO A 115 -43.15 21.94 -13.59
C PRO A 115 -43.07 21.16 -12.27
N ARG A 116 -43.81 20.04 -12.14
CA ARG A 116 -43.85 19.18 -10.96
C ARG A 116 -43.24 17.79 -11.16
N LEU A 117 -42.87 17.42 -12.39
CA LEU A 117 -42.41 16.07 -12.71
C LEU A 117 -41.22 16.14 -13.68
N ILE A 118 -40.05 15.75 -13.18
CA ILE A 118 -38.78 15.83 -13.90
C ILE A 118 -38.11 14.46 -13.86
N ASN A 119 -37.71 13.93 -15.01
CA ASN A 119 -36.92 12.71 -15.14
C ASN A 119 -35.54 13.00 -15.71
N GLN A 120 -34.55 12.26 -15.23
CA GLN A 120 -33.18 12.27 -15.71
C GLN A 120 -32.70 10.84 -15.91
N LEU A 121 -32.45 10.47 -17.17
CA LEU A 121 -31.91 9.18 -17.56
C LEU A 121 -30.46 9.35 -17.98
N ARG A 122 -29.59 8.42 -17.56
CA ARG A 122 -28.19 8.36 -17.99
C ARG A 122 -27.81 6.94 -18.35
N ALA A 123 -27.23 6.76 -19.53
CA ALA A 123 -26.66 5.50 -19.97
C ALA A 123 -25.19 5.71 -20.32
N GLN A 124 -24.33 4.78 -19.90
CA GLN A 124 -22.92 4.83 -20.20
C GLN A 124 -22.40 3.44 -20.56
N VAL A 125 -21.56 3.40 -21.58
CA VAL A 125 -20.68 2.27 -21.85
C VAL A 125 -19.24 2.76 -21.84
N SER A 126 -18.37 2.02 -21.17
CA SER A 126 -16.94 2.31 -21.20
C SER A 126 -16.09 1.06 -21.26
N ARG A 127 -14.95 1.19 -21.93
CA ARG A 127 -13.97 0.15 -22.14
C ARG A 127 -12.59 0.67 -21.78
N LEU A 128 -11.86 -0.14 -21.02
CA LEU A 128 -10.45 0.03 -20.72
C LEU A 128 -9.70 -1.12 -21.37
N THR A 129 -8.84 -0.80 -22.33
CA THR A 129 -7.99 -1.75 -23.06
C THR A 129 -6.53 -1.34 -22.93
N PRO A 130 -5.89 -1.78 -21.86
CA PRO A 130 -4.46 -1.64 -21.73
C PRO A 130 -3.76 -2.77 -22.48
N ALA A 131 -2.53 -2.51 -22.88
CA ALA A 131 -1.64 -3.49 -23.45
C ALA A 131 -0.21 -3.13 -23.06
N LEU A 132 0.54 -4.15 -22.63
CA LEU A 132 1.96 -4.04 -22.36
C LEU A 132 2.75 -4.28 -23.65
N LYS A 133 3.70 -3.39 -23.90
CA LYS A 133 4.69 -3.47 -24.96
C LYS A 133 6.06 -3.54 -24.32
N ALA A 134 6.54 -4.75 -24.05
CA ALA A 134 7.96 -4.95 -23.85
C ALA A 134 8.66 -4.79 -25.21
N GLN A 135 9.84 -4.15 -25.24
CA GLN A 135 10.65 -4.06 -26.46
C GLN A 135 11.35 -5.38 -26.81
N ALA A 136 11.38 -6.34 -25.87
CA ALA A 136 11.43 -7.75 -26.18
C ALA A 136 9.99 -8.19 -26.43
N ASP A 137 9.71 -8.77 -27.60
CA ASP A 137 8.41 -9.35 -27.93
C ASP A 137 7.87 -10.16 -26.74
N ALA A 138 6.54 -10.18 -26.52
CA ALA A 138 5.90 -10.89 -25.42
C ALA A 138 6.20 -12.41 -25.39
N SER A 139 6.93 -12.90 -26.39
CA SER A 139 7.48 -14.25 -26.56
C SER A 139 8.88 -14.48 -25.95
N ARG A 140 9.58 -13.45 -25.47
CA ARG A 140 10.95 -13.57 -24.94
C ARG A 140 10.98 -13.55 -23.40
N PRO A 141 11.75 -14.45 -22.75
CA PRO A 141 11.81 -14.53 -21.31
C PRO A 141 12.62 -13.39 -20.70
N VAL A 142 12.41 -13.19 -19.41
CA VAL A 142 13.22 -12.32 -18.56
C VAL A 142 14.56 -13.00 -18.32
N VAL A 143 15.64 -12.25 -18.49
CA VAL A 143 16.99 -12.67 -18.07
C VAL A 143 17.36 -11.88 -16.84
N LEU A 144 17.82 -12.53 -15.77
CA LEU A 144 18.35 -11.89 -14.57
C LEU A 144 19.78 -12.37 -14.36
N VAL A 145 20.74 -11.46 -14.56
CA VAL A 145 22.14 -11.72 -14.26
C VAL A 145 22.49 -11.01 -12.97
N THR A 146 22.80 -11.76 -11.92
CA THR A 146 23.39 -11.19 -10.70
C THR A 146 24.89 -11.14 -10.89
N LEU A 147 25.50 -10.00 -10.55
CA LEU A 147 26.95 -9.88 -10.49
C LEU A 147 27.41 -9.79 -9.03
N ASP A 148 28.19 -10.78 -8.60
CA ASP A 148 28.72 -10.88 -7.25
C ASP A 148 30.11 -10.22 -7.17
N ASP A 149 30.28 -9.32 -6.19
CA ASP A 149 31.52 -8.55 -5.98
C ASP A 149 32.21 -9.03 -4.68
N PRO A 150 33.31 -9.79 -4.74
CA PRO A 150 34.05 -10.20 -3.55
C PRO A 150 35.04 -9.10 -3.07
N LEU A 151 35.00 -8.66 -1.80
CA LEU A 151 35.86 -7.58 -1.24
C LEU A 151 36.81 -7.99 -0.08
N PRO A 152 37.81 -7.11 0.26
CA PRO A 152 37.90 -6.46 1.61
C PRO A 152 38.40 -4.97 1.58
N ALA A 153 38.40 -4.08 2.62
CA ALA A 153 38.13 -4.17 4.07
C ALA A 153 37.59 -2.88 4.80
N SER A 154 37.44 -1.70 4.18
CA SER A 154 37.14 -0.47 4.96
C SER A 154 35.66 -0.14 5.18
N ASP A 155 34.73 -0.69 4.40
CA ASP A 155 33.30 -0.72 4.74
C ASP A 155 32.58 -1.87 4.01
N PRO A 156 32.64 -3.10 4.56
CA PRO A 156 32.19 -4.32 3.90
C PRO A 156 30.67 -4.57 3.92
N ALA A 157 29.83 -3.68 4.48
CA ALA A 157 28.42 -3.99 4.74
C ALA A 157 27.46 -3.86 3.53
N ASN A 158 27.91 -3.38 2.36
CA ASN A 158 26.98 -2.89 1.31
C ASN A 158 27.38 -3.17 -0.16
N ARG A 159 28.17 -4.20 -0.49
CA ARG A 159 28.42 -4.58 -1.90
C ARG A 159 27.79 -5.92 -2.29
N SER A 160 26.66 -5.83 -2.99
CA SER A 160 26.28 -6.73 -4.09
C SER A 160 25.54 -5.88 -5.11
N GLY A 161 25.88 -6.00 -6.39
CA GLY A 161 25.15 -5.27 -7.42
C GLY A 161 25.77 -5.36 -8.79
N THR A 162 25.16 -6.17 -9.64
CA THR A 162 24.46 -5.67 -10.82
C THR A 162 23.38 -6.68 -11.20
N LEU A 163 22.15 -6.22 -11.49
CA LEU A 163 21.02 -7.04 -11.94
C LEU A 163 20.70 -6.67 -13.39
N VAL A 164 21.11 -7.47 -14.37
CA VAL A 164 20.78 -7.18 -15.78
C VAL A 164 19.50 -7.90 -16.16
N ALA A 165 18.47 -7.13 -16.52
CA ALA A 165 17.09 -7.58 -16.69
C ALA A 165 16.59 -7.56 -18.16
N GLY A 166 15.98 -8.66 -18.61
CA GLY A 166 15.02 -8.70 -19.73
C GLY A 166 13.70 -8.01 -19.34
N SER A 167 12.58 -8.20 -20.08
CA SER A 167 11.28 -7.57 -19.76
C SER A 167 10.66 -8.13 -18.47
N SER A 168 11.29 -7.89 -17.32
CA SER A 168 10.83 -8.32 -16.00
C SER A 168 9.48 -7.70 -15.73
N THR A 169 8.45 -8.51 -15.73
CA THR A 169 7.06 -8.16 -15.40
C THR A 169 6.80 -8.30 -13.90
N ALA A 170 7.84 -8.36 -13.06
CA ALA A 170 7.70 -8.42 -11.61
C ALA A 170 6.80 -7.25 -11.13
N GLY A 171 5.62 -7.60 -10.59
CA GLY A 171 4.61 -6.62 -10.13
C GLY A 171 3.82 -5.91 -11.25
N ALA A 172 4.03 -6.27 -12.52
CA ALA A 172 3.25 -5.75 -13.63
C ALA A 172 1.91 -6.49 -13.73
N SER A 173 0.87 -5.92 -13.13
CA SER A 173 -0.51 -6.34 -13.39
C SER A 173 -1.18 -5.41 -14.40
N ASP A 174 -2.06 -5.95 -15.23
CA ASP A 174 -2.91 -5.17 -16.12
C ASP A 174 -4.40 -5.52 -15.95
N ARG A 175 -5.28 -4.65 -16.45
CA ARG A 175 -6.73 -4.82 -16.32
C ARG A 175 -7.50 -4.36 -17.55
N ARG A 176 -8.08 -5.32 -18.28
CA ARG A 176 -9.10 -5.05 -19.29
C ARG A 176 -10.46 -4.96 -18.61
N GLU A 177 -11.21 -3.90 -18.86
CA GLU A 177 -12.53 -3.72 -18.24
C GLU A 177 -13.56 -3.27 -19.29
N MET A 178 -14.76 -3.82 -19.19
CA MET A 178 -15.95 -3.34 -19.89
C MET A 178 -17.03 -3.04 -18.86
N ARG A 179 -17.60 -1.84 -18.93
CA ARG A 179 -18.64 -1.38 -18.02
C ARG A 179 -19.84 -0.89 -18.81
N TRP A 180 -21.01 -1.35 -18.39
CA TRP A 180 -22.30 -0.79 -18.78
C TRP A 180 -22.94 -0.21 -17.53
N GLN A 181 -23.55 0.96 -17.66
CA GLN A 181 -24.27 1.61 -16.57
C GLN A 181 -25.55 2.25 -17.10
N LEU A 182 -26.63 2.05 -16.37
CA LEU A 182 -27.92 2.72 -16.55
C LEU A 182 -28.32 3.33 -15.21
N GLN A 183 -28.59 4.63 -15.20
CA GLN A 183 -29.09 5.36 -14.05
C GLN A 183 -30.35 6.10 -14.44
N ASP A 184 -31.35 6.06 -13.58
CA ASP A 184 -32.59 6.82 -13.74
C ASP A 184 -32.93 7.53 -12.43
N ALA A 185 -33.37 8.78 -12.52
CA ALA A 185 -33.83 9.56 -11.39
C ALA A 185 -35.10 10.34 -11.74
N LEU A 186 -36.15 10.14 -10.96
CA LEU A 186 -37.43 10.84 -11.07
C LEU A 186 -37.59 11.78 -9.87
N THR A 187 -37.88 13.05 -10.14
CA THR A 187 -38.19 14.07 -9.12
C THR A 187 -39.64 14.52 -9.26
N ILE A 188 -40.39 14.46 -8.16
CA ILE A 188 -41.80 14.83 -8.09
C ILE A 188 -41.98 15.93 -7.04
N LEU A 189 -42.55 17.06 -7.43
CA LEU A 189 -42.86 18.18 -6.54
C LEU A 189 -44.36 18.17 -6.22
N SER A 190 -44.71 17.92 -4.96
CA SER A 190 -46.09 17.86 -4.49
C SER A 190 -46.26 18.63 -3.19
N GLY A 191 -46.86 19.82 -3.27
CA GLY A 191 -47.06 20.70 -2.12
C GLY A 191 -45.74 21.04 -1.43
N ALA A 192 -45.61 20.66 -0.15
CA ALA A 192 -44.41 20.85 0.66
C ALA A 192 -43.35 19.74 0.49
N HIS A 193 -43.62 18.73 -0.36
CA HIS A 193 -42.78 17.55 -0.54
C HIS A 193 -42.05 17.58 -1.88
N THR A 194 -40.80 17.12 -1.87
CA THR A 194 -40.02 16.82 -3.06
C THR A 194 -39.58 15.36 -2.98
N PHE A 195 -40.29 14.49 -3.70
CA PHE A 195 -39.95 13.08 -3.78
C PHE A 195 -38.89 12.84 -4.84
N LYS A 196 -37.90 12.01 -4.53
CA LYS A 196 -36.88 11.53 -5.46
C LYS A 196 -36.86 10.01 -5.44
N LEU A 197 -37.07 9.41 -6.60
CA LEU A 197 -36.97 7.97 -6.83
C LEU A 197 -35.84 7.74 -7.83
N GLY A 198 -35.11 6.63 -7.71
CA GLY A 198 -34.15 6.32 -8.76
C GLY A 198 -33.51 4.95 -8.65
N THR A 199 -32.83 4.59 -9.73
CA THR A 199 -32.16 3.30 -9.90
C THR A 199 -30.76 3.49 -10.47
N ASP A 200 -29.84 2.57 -10.16
CA ASP A 200 -28.50 2.50 -10.73
C ASP A 200 -28.15 1.03 -10.96
N LEU A 201 -28.03 0.66 -12.22
CA LEU A 201 -27.69 -0.69 -12.66
C LEU A 201 -26.34 -0.64 -13.36
N GLN A 202 -25.39 -1.47 -12.95
CA GLN A 202 -24.07 -1.54 -13.56
C GLN A 202 -23.67 -2.99 -13.80
N ARG A 203 -23.15 -3.26 -14.99
CA ARG A 203 -22.54 -4.55 -15.33
C ARG A 203 -21.07 -4.32 -15.63
N ILE A 204 -20.21 -4.94 -14.83
CA ILE A 204 -18.76 -4.82 -14.93
C ILE A 204 -18.18 -6.19 -15.22
N ARG A 205 -17.36 -6.28 -16.27
CA ARG A 205 -16.51 -7.43 -16.56
C ARG A 205 -15.07 -6.94 -16.56
N SER A 206 -14.29 -7.39 -15.58
CA SER A 206 -12.88 -7.03 -15.45
C SER A 206 -12.03 -8.28 -15.57
N THR A 207 -11.14 -8.30 -16.55
CA THR A 207 -10.13 -9.34 -16.71
C THR A 207 -8.80 -8.78 -16.23
N PHE A 208 -8.31 -9.33 -15.12
CA PHE A 208 -7.00 -9.03 -14.57
C PHE A 208 -5.97 -9.95 -15.21
N ILE A 209 -4.79 -9.40 -15.46
CA ILE A 209 -3.68 -10.08 -16.09
C ILE A 209 -2.49 -9.88 -15.15
N ASP A 210 -2.06 -10.93 -14.48
CA ASP A 210 -0.76 -10.95 -13.80
C ASP A 210 0.30 -11.30 -14.84
N LEU A 211 1.35 -10.50 -14.95
CA LEU A 211 2.41 -10.81 -15.90
C LEU A 211 3.67 -11.30 -15.21
N ALA A 212 3.73 -11.30 -13.87
CA ALA A 212 4.90 -11.74 -13.13
C ALA A 212 5.32 -13.16 -13.59
N ASP A 213 6.54 -13.27 -14.13
CA ASP A 213 7.11 -14.49 -14.69
C ASP A 213 6.26 -15.18 -15.78
N ALA A 214 5.27 -14.51 -16.38
CA ALA A 214 4.35 -15.10 -17.36
C ALA A 214 5.05 -15.51 -18.67
N THR A 215 6.15 -14.83 -19.04
CA THR A 215 6.97 -15.14 -20.21
C THR A 215 8.20 -16.00 -19.87
N GLY A 216 8.30 -16.47 -18.62
CA GLY A 216 9.45 -17.21 -18.11
C GLY A 216 10.62 -16.30 -17.70
N THR A 217 11.37 -16.72 -16.69
CA THR A 217 12.50 -16.00 -16.11
C THR A 217 13.67 -16.94 -15.93
N TYR A 218 14.81 -16.61 -16.54
CA TYR A 218 16.09 -17.29 -16.37
C TYR A 218 17.00 -16.46 -15.45
N ASN A 219 17.54 -17.09 -14.41
CA ASN A 219 18.56 -16.49 -13.55
C ASN A 219 19.94 -17.07 -13.87
N PHE A 220 20.95 -16.24 -13.70
CA PHE A 220 22.37 -16.58 -13.82
C PHE A 220 23.09 -16.06 -12.58
N THR A 221 24.01 -16.85 -12.02
CA THR A 221 24.79 -16.43 -10.83
C THR A 221 25.92 -15.47 -11.17
N SER A 222 26.32 -15.38 -12.44
CA SER A 222 27.30 -14.40 -12.93
C SER A 222 27.06 -14.06 -14.41
N ALA A 223 27.68 -12.99 -14.90
CA ALA A 223 27.70 -12.70 -16.34
C ALA A 223 28.47 -13.74 -17.15
N ALA A 224 29.47 -14.38 -16.55
CA ALA A 224 30.20 -15.47 -17.20
C ALA A 224 29.28 -16.67 -17.45
N ASP A 225 28.42 -17.03 -16.49
CA ASP A 225 27.36 -18.04 -16.69
C ASP A 225 26.35 -17.63 -17.76
N PHE A 226 26.00 -16.34 -17.80
CA PHE A 226 25.15 -15.82 -18.85
C PHE A 226 25.80 -15.99 -20.22
N LEU A 227 27.06 -15.60 -20.42
CA LEU A 227 27.77 -15.79 -21.70
C LEU A 227 27.89 -17.26 -22.10
N ALA A 228 28.06 -18.15 -21.12
CA ALA A 228 28.13 -19.60 -21.33
C ALA A 228 26.76 -20.25 -21.59
N ASN A 229 25.64 -19.53 -21.43
CA ASN A 229 24.27 -20.05 -21.48
C ASN A 229 24.00 -21.14 -20.42
N THR A 230 24.56 -20.97 -19.21
CA THR A 230 24.40 -21.89 -18.07
C THR A 230 23.51 -21.28 -16.99
N PRO A 231 22.18 -21.21 -17.18
CA PRO A 231 21.26 -20.66 -16.19
C PRO A 231 21.25 -21.49 -14.89
N SER A 232 21.13 -20.80 -13.77
CA SER A 232 21.06 -21.40 -12.42
C SER A 232 19.63 -21.67 -11.96
N ARG A 233 18.63 -20.99 -12.54
CA ARG A 233 17.20 -21.21 -12.29
C ARG A 233 16.39 -20.80 -13.51
N PHE A 234 15.32 -21.53 -13.76
CA PHE A 234 14.19 -21.09 -14.57
C PHE A 234 12.90 -21.13 -13.76
N ARG A 235 12.02 -20.14 -13.97
CA ARG A 235 10.66 -20.11 -13.42
C ARG A 235 9.67 -19.50 -14.41
N GLN A 236 8.43 -19.98 -14.43
CA GLN A 236 7.36 -19.43 -15.26
C GLN A 236 5.99 -19.62 -14.62
N ASN A 237 5.14 -18.60 -14.71
CA ASN A 237 3.73 -18.68 -14.34
C ASN A 237 2.85 -18.89 -15.57
N PHE A 238 1.83 -19.74 -15.46
CA PHE A 238 0.81 -20.00 -16.46
C PHE A 238 -0.59 -19.70 -15.91
N ASN A 239 -1.57 -19.57 -16.80
CA ASN A 239 -2.95 -19.21 -16.45
C ASN A 239 -3.01 -17.91 -15.63
N THR A 240 -2.26 -16.90 -16.06
CA THR A 240 -2.07 -15.66 -15.31
C THR A 240 -3.19 -14.64 -15.54
N GLU A 241 -4.24 -15.01 -16.27
CA GLU A 241 -5.44 -14.21 -16.46
C GLU A 241 -6.61 -14.74 -15.63
N SER A 242 -7.37 -13.82 -15.03
CA SER A 242 -8.60 -14.12 -14.30
C SER A 242 -9.67 -13.08 -14.61
N THR A 243 -10.93 -13.52 -14.71
CA THR A 243 -12.05 -12.65 -15.07
C THR A 243 -13.09 -12.60 -13.96
N GLN A 244 -13.26 -11.41 -13.39
CA GLN A 244 -14.30 -11.10 -12.42
C GLN A 244 -15.52 -10.48 -13.11
N ARG A 245 -16.72 -10.96 -12.75
CA ARG A 245 -18.00 -10.47 -13.29
C ARG A 245 -18.88 -9.99 -12.16
N ASN A 246 -19.32 -8.75 -12.23
CA ASN A 246 -20.17 -8.17 -11.20
C ASN A 246 -21.34 -7.41 -11.81
N PHE A 247 -22.53 -7.63 -11.24
CA PHE A 247 -23.72 -6.86 -11.50
C PHE A 247 -24.09 -6.11 -10.23
N TYR A 248 -24.01 -4.79 -10.28
CA TYR A 248 -24.45 -3.88 -9.22
C TYR A 248 -25.87 -3.41 -9.56
N ALA A 249 -26.76 -3.49 -8.58
CA ALA A 249 -28.10 -2.92 -8.68
C ALA A 249 -28.40 -2.11 -7.43
N ALA A 250 -28.93 -0.92 -7.60
CA ALA A 250 -29.42 -0.11 -6.51
C ALA A 250 -30.71 0.60 -6.86
N ALA A 251 -31.55 0.81 -5.85
CA ALA A 251 -32.78 1.58 -5.94
C ALA A 251 -32.89 2.48 -4.70
N PHE A 252 -33.49 3.66 -4.85
CA PHE A 252 -33.73 4.55 -3.72
C PHE A 252 -35.06 5.28 -3.83
N ALA A 253 -35.59 5.65 -2.67
CA ALA A 253 -36.69 6.59 -2.50
C ALA A 253 -36.34 7.57 -1.38
N GLN A 254 -36.59 8.85 -1.63
CA GLN A 254 -36.33 9.94 -0.67
C GLN A 254 -37.46 10.97 -0.74
N ASP A 255 -37.79 11.56 0.39
CA ASP A 255 -38.65 12.75 0.49
C ASP A 255 -37.86 13.89 1.15
N GLU A 256 -37.91 15.06 0.54
CA GLU A 256 -37.53 16.33 1.16
C GLU A 256 -38.80 17.12 1.48
N TRP A 257 -39.13 17.16 2.76
CA TRP A 257 -40.34 17.77 3.29
C TRP A 257 -40.02 19.11 3.94
N ARG A 258 -40.55 20.19 3.36
CA ARG A 258 -40.52 21.53 3.94
C ARG A 258 -41.67 21.69 4.93
N VAL A 259 -41.49 21.18 6.15
CA VAL A 259 -42.48 21.22 7.24
C VAL A 259 -42.95 22.66 7.51
N ARG A 260 -42.01 23.62 7.53
CA ARG A 260 -42.25 25.07 7.70
C ARG A 260 -41.20 25.84 6.87
N PRO A 261 -41.37 27.15 6.59
CA PRO A 261 -40.38 27.93 5.85
C PRO A 261 -38.95 27.90 6.42
N ASN A 262 -38.83 27.63 7.72
CA ASN A 262 -37.58 27.54 8.46
C ASN A 262 -37.20 26.12 8.93
N LEU A 263 -37.94 25.08 8.54
CA LEU A 263 -37.67 23.69 8.91
C LEU A 263 -37.87 22.75 7.71
N MET A 264 -36.79 22.08 7.32
CA MET A 264 -36.79 21.04 6.28
C MET A 264 -36.36 19.71 6.89
N LEU A 265 -37.09 18.65 6.60
CA LEU A 265 -36.74 17.27 6.89
C LEU A 265 -36.43 16.55 5.58
N SER A 266 -35.43 15.67 5.59
CA SER A 266 -35.09 14.81 4.47
C SER A 266 -34.92 13.40 4.98
N PHE A 267 -35.64 12.44 4.42
CA PHE A 267 -35.50 11.04 4.79
C PHE A 267 -35.64 10.15 3.57
N GLY A 268 -34.92 9.04 3.57
CA GLY A 268 -34.95 8.12 2.44
C GLY A 268 -34.35 6.78 2.78
N LEU A 269 -34.63 5.81 1.92
CA LEU A 269 -34.10 4.47 1.96
C LEU A 269 -33.48 4.15 0.61
N ARG A 270 -32.27 3.59 0.65
CA ARG A 270 -31.60 3.02 -0.52
C ARG A 270 -31.34 1.54 -0.28
N TYR A 271 -31.53 0.72 -1.29
CA TYR A 271 -31.12 -0.67 -1.32
C TYR A 271 -30.02 -0.84 -2.36
N GLU A 272 -28.96 -1.57 -2.04
CA GLU A 272 -27.85 -1.87 -2.94
C GLU A 272 -27.55 -3.37 -2.94
N ARG A 273 -27.09 -3.92 -4.07
CA ARG A 273 -26.68 -5.32 -4.17
C ARG A 273 -25.60 -5.48 -5.23
N GLU A 274 -24.61 -6.31 -4.94
CA GLU A 274 -23.59 -6.75 -5.89
C GLU A 274 -23.60 -8.29 -6.00
N THR A 275 -23.54 -8.84 -7.21
CA THR A 275 -23.62 -10.30 -7.41
C THR A 275 -22.31 -11.03 -7.17
N ILE A 276 -21.19 -10.31 -7.09
CA ILE A 276 -19.87 -10.90 -6.84
C ILE A 276 -19.73 -11.44 -5.41
N LEU A 277 -20.59 -10.98 -4.50
CA LEU A 277 -20.71 -11.48 -3.12
C LEU A 277 -22.12 -12.00 -2.86
N HIS A 278 -22.28 -12.81 -1.81
CA HIS A 278 -23.58 -13.35 -1.39
C HIS A 278 -24.35 -12.42 -0.45
N ASP A 279 -23.87 -11.19 -0.27
CA ASP A 279 -24.45 -10.18 0.61
C ASP A 279 -25.71 -9.55 -0.01
N THR A 280 -26.84 -9.61 0.71
CA THR A 280 -28.17 -9.28 0.18
C THR A 280 -28.98 -8.30 1.02
N ASN A 281 -28.51 -7.90 2.20
CA ASN A 281 -29.25 -7.12 3.19
C ASN A 281 -28.75 -5.66 3.34
N ASN A 282 -28.26 -5.07 2.24
CA ASN A 282 -27.65 -3.74 2.24
C ASN A 282 -28.68 -2.61 2.10
N PHE A 283 -29.44 -2.39 3.18
CA PHE A 283 -30.38 -1.28 3.33
C PHE A 283 -29.70 -0.07 3.96
N ALA A 284 -29.69 1.05 3.25
CA ALA A 284 -29.05 2.31 3.60
C ALA A 284 -30.08 3.40 3.91
N PRO A 285 -30.69 3.41 5.12
CA PRO A 285 -31.56 4.49 5.55
C PRO A 285 -30.75 5.77 5.78
N ARG A 286 -31.38 6.91 5.49
CA ARG A 286 -30.82 8.25 5.67
C ARG A 286 -31.87 9.19 6.22
N LEU A 287 -31.47 10.03 7.16
CA LEU A 287 -32.29 11.06 7.77
C LEU A 287 -31.46 12.33 7.92
N ALA A 288 -32.04 13.48 7.61
CA ALA A 288 -31.44 14.77 7.81
C ALA A 288 -32.51 15.82 8.15
N LEU A 289 -32.10 16.87 8.85
CA LEU A 289 -32.90 18.07 9.07
C LEU A 289 -32.05 19.33 8.91
N ALA A 290 -32.69 20.39 8.43
CA ALA A 290 -32.15 21.74 8.40
C ALA A 290 -33.17 22.67 9.06
N TYR A 291 -32.73 23.41 10.07
CA TYR A 291 -33.58 24.26 10.88
C TYR A 291 -32.96 25.65 11.03
N ASP A 292 -33.72 26.69 10.75
CA ASP A 292 -33.41 28.08 11.07
C ASP A 292 -34.27 28.50 12.28
N PRO A 293 -33.69 28.51 13.50
CA PRO A 293 -34.45 28.77 14.72
C PRO A 293 -35.11 30.15 14.80
N PHE A 294 -34.60 31.12 14.03
CA PHE A 294 -35.04 32.51 14.10
C PHE A 294 -35.82 32.94 12.84
N GLY A 295 -35.86 32.12 11.80
CA GLY A 295 -36.51 32.45 10.52
C GLY A 295 -35.85 33.62 9.76
N THR A 296 -34.59 33.93 10.08
CA THR A 296 -33.85 35.07 9.51
C THR A 296 -32.87 34.69 8.40
N GLY A 297 -32.66 33.39 8.17
CA GLY A 297 -31.63 32.83 7.28
C GLY A 297 -30.19 32.96 7.80
N LYS A 298 -29.99 33.61 8.95
CA LYS A 298 -28.65 33.93 9.51
C LYS A 298 -28.12 32.88 10.47
N THR A 299 -28.97 32.00 11.00
CA THR A 299 -28.55 30.90 11.87
C THR A 299 -29.19 29.62 11.37
N VAL A 300 -28.38 28.60 11.11
CA VAL A 300 -28.86 27.31 10.60
C VAL A 300 -28.23 26.18 11.41
N VAL A 301 -29.07 25.27 11.90
CA VAL A 301 -28.67 24.00 12.49
C VAL A 301 -28.96 22.89 11.48
N ARG A 302 -28.00 21.99 11.29
CA ARG A 302 -28.12 20.83 10.42
C ARG A 302 -27.82 19.56 11.22
N LEU A 303 -28.68 18.56 11.11
CA LEU A 303 -28.42 17.21 11.62
C LEU A 303 -28.55 16.24 10.45
N GLY A 304 -27.68 15.24 10.38
CA GLY A 304 -27.81 14.15 9.42
C GLY A 304 -27.28 12.85 10.00
N ALA A 305 -27.94 11.74 9.72
CA ALA A 305 -27.49 10.40 10.06
C ALA A 305 -27.84 9.42 8.93
N GLY A 306 -26.99 8.42 8.69
CA GLY A 306 -27.29 7.39 7.71
C GLY A 306 -26.27 6.27 7.65
N ILE A 307 -26.64 5.21 6.94
CA ILE A 307 -25.78 4.07 6.64
C ILE A 307 -25.33 4.17 5.17
N PHE A 308 -24.06 3.88 4.92
CA PHE A 308 -23.44 3.96 3.60
C PHE A 308 -22.62 2.71 3.35
N PHE A 309 -22.92 1.99 2.26
CA PHE A 309 -22.15 0.81 1.85
C PHE A 309 -21.03 1.22 0.90
N ASN A 310 -19.90 0.52 1.01
CA ASN A 310 -18.81 0.62 0.04
C ASN A 310 -19.16 -0.14 -1.25
N ARG A 311 -18.31 -0.03 -2.27
CA ARG A 311 -18.36 -0.89 -3.46
C ARG A 311 -17.29 -1.95 -3.41
N VAL A 312 -17.57 -3.12 -3.98
CA VAL A 312 -16.59 -4.21 -4.04
C VAL A 312 -15.44 -3.82 -4.98
N LEU A 313 -14.22 -3.86 -4.45
CA LEU A 313 -13.02 -3.75 -5.26
C LEU A 313 -12.75 -5.10 -5.93
N LEU A 314 -13.12 -5.22 -7.22
CA LEU A 314 -12.94 -6.48 -7.98
C LEU A 314 -11.49 -6.97 -8.00
N ARG A 315 -10.50 -6.09 -7.85
CA ARG A 315 -9.10 -6.49 -7.75
C ARG A 315 -8.83 -7.30 -6.48
N THR A 316 -9.40 -6.91 -5.34
CA THR A 316 -9.24 -7.67 -4.10
C THR A 316 -9.87 -9.06 -4.23
N ILE A 317 -11.07 -9.16 -4.82
CA ILE A 317 -11.69 -10.47 -5.08
C ILE A 317 -10.82 -11.34 -5.99
N ASP A 318 -10.22 -10.74 -7.03
CA ASP A 318 -9.28 -11.40 -7.92
C ASP A 318 -8.03 -11.91 -7.20
N ASP A 319 -7.39 -11.08 -6.36
CA ASP A 319 -6.21 -11.46 -5.59
C ASP A 319 -6.46 -12.69 -4.69
N PHE A 320 -7.70 -12.87 -4.21
CA PHE A 320 -8.11 -14.00 -3.37
C PHE A 320 -8.74 -15.19 -4.11
N THR A 321 -8.86 -15.12 -5.44
CA THR A 321 -9.42 -16.20 -6.27
C THR A 321 -8.49 -16.66 -7.40
N LEU A 322 -7.57 -15.80 -7.86
CA LEU A 322 -6.61 -16.06 -8.94
C LEU A 322 -5.69 -17.26 -8.65
N GLY A 323 -5.25 -17.42 -7.39
CA GLY A 323 -4.36 -18.49 -6.96
C GLY A 323 -4.91 -19.91 -7.18
N GLN A 324 -6.21 -20.05 -7.43
CA GLN A 324 -6.86 -21.36 -7.59
C GLN A 324 -6.58 -22.03 -8.94
N ALA A 325 -6.15 -21.28 -9.96
CA ALA A 325 -5.91 -21.81 -11.32
C ALA A 325 -4.50 -21.56 -11.86
N ARG A 326 -3.70 -20.72 -11.17
CA ARG A 326 -2.34 -20.38 -11.58
C ARG A 326 -1.40 -21.57 -11.38
N VAL A 327 -0.70 -21.96 -12.44
CA VAL A 327 0.33 -22.99 -12.39
C VAL A 327 1.69 -22.32 -12.38
N LEU A 328 2.52 -22.67 -11.39
CA LEU A 328 3.91 -22.26 -11.28
C LEU A 328 4.81 -23.44 -11.64
N PHE A 329 5.72 -23.23 -12.57
CA PHE A 329 6.87 -24.10 -12.77
C PHE A 329 8.11 -23.35 -12.26
N ASP A 330 8.84 -23.95 -11.33
CA ASP A 330 10.07 -23.36 -10.78
C ASP A 330 11.11 -24.45 -10.49
N THR A 331 12.26 -24.31 -11.12
CA THR A 331 13.37 -25.26 -10.97
C THR A 331 13.95 -25.30 -9.55
N ASN A 332 13.75 -24.25 -8.73
CA ASN A 332 14.23 -24.21 -7.35
C ASN A 332 13.42 -25.10 -6.40
N VAL A 333 12.21 -25.52 -6.78
CA VAL A 333 11.37 -26.39 -5.94
C VAL A 333 11.39 -27.85 -6.41
N LEU A 334 12.17 -28.17 -7.44
CA LEU A 334 12.34 -29.54 -7.91
C LEU A 334 13.03 -30.38 -6.86
N VAL A 335 12.56 -31.62 -6.72
CA VAL A 335 13.07 -32.60 -5.76
C VAL A 335 13.58 -33.85 -6.48
N GLU A 336 14.58 -34.50 -5.89
CA GLU A 336 15.05 -35.81 -6.32
C GLU A 336 13.97 -36.87 -6.04
N PRO A 337 13.55 -37.69 -7.03
CA PRO A 337 12.44 -38.63 -6.87
C PRO A 337 12.64 -39.67 -5.77
N THR A 338 13.88 -40.07 -5.51
CA THR A 338 14.23 -41.12 -4.54
C THR A 338 14.35 -40.61 -3.12
N THR A 339 14.82 -39.38 -2.92
CA THR A 339 15.09 -38.83 -1.58
C THR A 339 14.13 -37.71 -1.16
N GLY A 340 13.35 -37.18 -2.10
CA GLY A 340 12.48 -36.02 -1.87
C GLY A 340 13.24 -34.72 -1.55
N ARG A 341 14.58 -34.72 -1.66
CA ARG A 341 15.41 -33.54 -1.37
C ARG A 341 15.38 -32.56 -2.54
N VAL A 342 15.32 -31.27 -2.24
CA VAL A 342 15.46 -30.22 -3.26
C VAL A 342 16.79 -30.40 -3.98
N LEU A 343 16.77 -30.29 -5.31
CA LEU A 343 17.98 -30.46 -6.12
C LEU A 343 19.08 -29.47 -5.70
N THR A 344 20.31 -29.97 -5.60
CA THR A 344 21.50 -29.11 -5.45
C THR A 344 21.63 -28.19 -6.67
N ASP A 345 22.43 -27.12 -6.55
CA ASP A 345 22.61 -26.19 -7.68
C ASP A 345 23.19 -26.89 -8.92
N GLU A 346 24.10 -27.84 -8.73
CA GLU A 346 24.66 -28.67 -9.81
C GLU A 346 23.57 -29.55 -10.47
N GLN A 347 22.79 -30.28 -9.67
CA GLN A 347 21.69 -31.11 -10.17
C GLN A 347 20.63 -30.28 -10.90
N ARG A 348 20.32 -29.09 -10.38
CA ARG A 348 19.36 -28.17 -10.99
C ARG A 348 19.85 -27.65 -12.33
N ARG A 349 21.13 -27.26 -12.42
CA ARG A 349 21.76 -26.86 -13.69
C ARG A 349 21.75 -28.00 -14.71
N ALA A 350 22.06 -29.23 -14.28
CA ALA A 350 21.98 -30.41 -15.15
C ALA A 350 20.54 -30.66 -15.64
N PHE A 351 19.55 -30.54 -14.75
CA PHE A 351 18.14 -30.63 -15.13
C PHE A 351 17.76 -29.57 -16.16
N ILE A 352 18.14 -28.31 -15.93
CA ILE A 352 17.86 -27.20 -16.85
C ILE A 352 18.52 -27.47 -18.21
N ALA A 353 19.79 -27.89 -18.25
CA ALA A 353 20.52 -28.18 -19.47
C ALA A 353 19.91 -29.35 -20.27
N ALA A 354 19.34 -30.35 -19.60
CA ALA A 354 18.72 -31.51 -20.24
C ALA A 354 17.28 -31.25 -20.73
N ASN A 355 16.53 -30.38 -20.05
CA ASN A 355 15.08 -30.29 -20.24
C ASN A 355 14.59 -28.92 -20.76
N LEU A 356 15.42 -27.87 -20.66
CA LEU A 356 15.08 -26.51 -21.05
C LEU A 356 16.11 -26.00 -22.06
N SER A 357 15.73 -24.96 -22.81
CA SER A 357 16.61 -24.36 -23.81
C SER A 357 16.54 -22.85 -23.73
N PHE A 358 17.50 -22.23 -23.05
CA PHE A 358 17.61 -20.76 -23.02
C PHE A 358 17.73 -20.20 -24.44
N PRO A 359 16.95 -19.16 -24.84
CA PRO A 359 16.00 -18.36 -24.06
C PRO A 359 14.53 -18.69 -24.39
N GLN A 360 14.16 -19.96 -24.55
CA GLN A 360 12.78 -20.34 -24.86
C GLN A 360 11.92 -20.39 -23.59
N PRO A 361 10.71 -19.80 -23.61
CA PRO A 361 9.71 -20.05 -22.59
C PRO A 361 9.08 -21.44 -22.77
N LEU A 362 8.39 -21.90 -21.74
CA LEU A 362 7.60 -23.11 -21.78
C LEU A 362 6.14 -22.82 -22.19
N ASN A 363 5.45 -23.86 -22.64
CA ASN A 363 4.00 -23.88 -22.80
C ASN A 363 3.38 -24.61 -21.59
N VAL A 364 2.15 -24.26 -21.21
CA VAL A 364 1.42 -24.97 -20.14
C VAL A 364 1.28 -26.48 -20.41
N ASP A 365 1.25 -26.86 -21.69
CA ASP A 365 1.17 -28.25 -22.15
C ASP A 365 2.53 -28.97 -22.26
N SER A 366 3.65 -28.27 -22.03
CA SER A 366 4.98 -28.89 -22.08
C SER A 366 5.10 -30.05 -21.07
N PRO A 367 5.74 -31.19 -21.43
CA PRO A 367 5.84 -32.36 -20.54
C PRO A 367 6.39 -32.03 -19.15
N VAL A 368 7.41 -31.17 -19.10
CA VAL A 368 8.03 -30.70 -17.84
C VAL A 368 7.05 -29.91 -16.96
N VAL A 369 6.14 -29.13 -17.55
CA VAL A 369 5.13 -28.37 -16.80
C VAL A 369 4.03 -29.31 -16.32
N ARG A 370 3.60 -30.29 -17.12
CA ARG A 370 2.63 -31.29 -16.68
C ARG A 370 3.16 -32.17 -15.55
N GLN A 371 4.46 -32.45 -15.55
CA GLN A 371 5.10 -33.32 -14.56
C GLN A 371 5.47 -32.58 -13.26
N PHE A 372 5.97 -31.35 -13.37
CA PHE A 372 6.53 -30.62 -12.22
C PHE A 372 5.86 -29.27 -11.93
N GLY A 373 4.92 -28.84 -12.77
CA GLY A 373 4.12 -27.65 -12.53
C GLY A 373 3.22 -27.87 -11.32
N THR A 374 3.18 -26.88 -10.44
CA THR A 374 2.38 -26.92 -9.21
C THR A 374 1.35 -25.80 -9.25
N VAL A 375 0.11 -26.10 -8.86
CA VAL A 375 -0.83 -25.05 -8.48
C VAL A 375 -0.40 -24.59 -7.10
N GLN A 376 -0.15 -23.29 -6.92
CA GLN A 376 0.47 -22.69 -5.73
C GLN A 376 0.02 -23.37 -4.41
N THR A 377 0.86 -24.25 -3.85
CA THR A 377 0.47 -25.11 -2.71
C THR A 377 0.84 -24.53 -1.35
N ASN A 378 1.93 -23.75 -1.26
CA ASN A 378 2.47 -23.27 0.02
C ASN A 378 1.74 -22.03 0.54
N PHE A 379 1.26 -21.19 -0.37
CA PHE A 379 0.50 -19.98 -0.06
C PHE A 379 -0.83 -20.04 -0.78
N ALA A 380 -1.91 -20.10 -0.03
CA ALA A 380 -3.26 -20.14 -0.58
C ALA A 380 -4.06 -18.93 -0.08
N ARG A 381 -4.98 -18.46 -0.92
CA ARG A 381 -5.93 -17.40 -0.56
C ARG A 381 -7.35 -17.91 -0.70
N ARG A 382 -8.23 -17.44 0.19
CA ARG A 382 -9.67 -17.66 0.06
C ARG A 382 -10.50 -16.49 0.59
N LEU A 383 -11.71 -16.39 0.08
CA LEU A 383 -12.73 -15.51 0.63
C LEU A 383 -13.51 -16.24 1.72
N ASP A 384 -13.83 -15.54 2.80
CA ASP A 384 -14.81 -16.03 3.77
C ASP A 384 -16.18 -16.19 3.06
N PRO A 385 -16.85 -17.35 3.14
CA PRO A 385 -18.19 -17.51 2.59
C PRO A 385 -19.23 -16.51 3.12
N ALA A 386 -19.01 -15.96 4.32
CA ALA A 386 -19.84 -14.95 4.95
C ALA A 386 -19.33 -13.51 4.75
N LEU A 387 -18.46 -13.26 3.77
CA LEU A 387 -17.93 -11.93 3.47
C LEU A 387 -19.05 -10.94 3.12
N ARG A 388 -19.05 -9.79 3.81
CA ARG A 388 -20.04 -8.71 3.65
C ARG A 388 -19.40 -7.45 3.12
N ILE A 389 -20.17 -6.59 2.47
CA ILE A 389 -19.67 -5.29 2.01
C ILE A 389 -19.42 -4.38 3.23
N PRO A 390 -18.29 -3.65 3.30
CA PRO A 390 -18.04 -2.72 4.40
C PRO A 390 -19.09 -1.61 4.44
N GLU A 391 -19.50 -1.24 5.66
CA GLU A 391 -20.57 -0.27 5.88
C GLU A 391 -20.14 0.84 6.86
N SER A 392 -20.65 2.04 6.66
CA SER A 392 -20.29 3.25 7.39
C SER A 392 -21.54 3.89 7.97
N TYR A 393 -21.56 4.01 9.30
CA TYR A 393 -22.58 4.68 10.09
C TYR A 393 -22.12 6.11 10.35
N GLN A 394 -22.70 7.07 9.63
CA GLN A 394 -22.27 8.47 9.69
C GLN A 394 -23.33 9.32 10.37
N THR A 395 -22.87 10.21 11.26
CA THR A 395 -23.68 11.26 11.88
C THR A 395 -22.97 12.59 11.77
N ASN A 396 -23.68 13.63 11.37
CA ASN A 396 -23.19 15.00 11.25
C ASN A 396 -24.10 15.96 11.99
N VAL A 397 -23.50 16.83 12.81
CA VAL A 397 -24.18 17.93 13.52
C VAL A 397 -23.47 19.21 13.13
N GLY A 398 -24.19 20.13 12.49
CA GLY A 398 -23.66 21.41 12.01
C GLY A 398 -24.41 22.60 12.59
N PHE A 399 -23.68 23.66 12.90
CA PHE A 399 -24.19 24.97 13.29
C PHE A 399 -23.50 26.02 12.45
N GLU A 400 -24.27 26.88 11.78
CA GLU A 400 -23.76 28.00 11.00
C GLU A 400 -24.44 29.28 11.46
N ARG A 401 -23.66 30.35 11.66
CA ARG A 401 -24.18 31.66 12.00
C ARG A 401 -23.43 32.79 11.30
N GLU A 402 -24.19 33.68 10.66
CA GLU A 402 -23.70 34.97 10.23
C GLU A 402 -23.70 35.94 11.43
N LEU A 403 -22.51 36.46 11.79
CA LEU A 403 -22.32 37.34 12.95
C LEU A 403 -22.31 38.83 12.57
N GLY A 404 -22.33 39.15 11.27
CA GLY A 404 -22.20 40.50 10.72
C GLY A 404 -20.83 40.76 10.07
N HIS A 405 -20.67 41.90 9.37
CA HIS A 405 -19.43 42.29 8.67
C HIS A 405 -18.89 41.25 7.67
N ASN A 406 -19.81 40.49 7.04
CA ASN A 406 -19.53 39.38 6.13
C ASN A 406 -18.76 38.21 6.78
N ILE A 407 -18.84 38.07 8.11
CA ILE A 407 -18.24 36.98 8.88
C ILE A 407 -19.29 35.90 9.12
N VAL A 408 -18.94 34.68 8.75
CA VAL A 408 -19.70 33.46 9.03
C VAL A 408 -18.86 32.58 9.94
N PHE A 409 -19.49 32.14 11.03
CA PHE A 409 -18.96 31.13 11.95
C PHE A 409 -19.68 29.81 11.69
N GLU A 410 -18.92 28.72 11.67
CA GLU A 410 -19.43 27.38 11.43
C GLU A 410 -18.76 26.40 12.40
N ALA A 411 -19.54 25.50 12.97
CA ALA A 411 -19.07 24.39 13.79
C ALA A 411 -19.74 23.11 13.32
N ASN A 412 -18.94 22.12 12.91
CA ASN A 412 -19.43 20.82 12.47
C ASN A 412 -18.77 19.72 13.27
N TYR A 413 -19.59 18.84 13.83
CA TYR A 413 -19.19 17.58 14.42
C TYR A 413 -19.57 16.43 13.49
N THR A 414 -18.60 15.58 13.16
CA THR A 414 -18.79 14.35 12.39
C THR A 414 -18.38 13.16 13.23
N PHE A 415 -19.29 12.20 13.33
CA PHE A 415 -19.01 10.85 13.81
C PHE A 415 -19.12 9.89 12.63
N ASN A 416 -18.16 8.99 12.50
CA ASN A 416 -18.25 7.88 11.56
C ASN A 416 -17.76 6.61 12.24
N ARG A 417 -18.60 5.58 12.26
CA ARG A 417 -18.19 4.21 12.58
C ARG A 417 -18.23 3.40 11.29
N THR A 418 -17.10 2.87 10.87
CA THR A 418 -17.07 1.90 9.77
C THR A 418 -16.96 0.51 10.38
N ALA A 419 -17.81 -0.42 9.93
CA ALA A 419 -17.85 -1.81 10.37
C ALA A 419 -17.73 -2.75 9.18
N HIS A 420 -17.48 -4.02 9.46
CA HIS A 420 -17.31 -5.05 8.42
C HIS A 420 -16.21 -4.69 7.41
N LEU A 421 -15.21 -3.91 7.84
CA LEU A 421 -14.02 -3.67 7.02
C LEU A 421 -13.35 -5.01 6.74
N TRP A 422 -12.88 -5.17 5.52
CA TRP A 422 -12.18 -6.38 5.14
C TRP A 422 -10.82 -6.43 5.83
N ARG A 423 -10.51 -7.61 6.35
CA ARG A 423 -9.26 -7.95 7.02
C ARG A 423 -8.81 -9.30 6.52
N GLU A 424 -7.51 -9.48 6.43
CA GLU A 424 -6.91 -10.78 6.13
C GLU A 424 -6.26 -11.36 7.39
N PHE A 425 -6.12 -12.67 7.42
CA PHE A 425 -5.37 -13.37 8.45
C PHE A 425 -4.98 -14.76 7.93
N ASN A 426 -3.88 -15.30 8.45
CA ASN A 426 -3.47 -16.68 8.18
C ASN A 426 -4.41 -17.68 8.89
N ALA A 427 -5.44 -18.17 8.20
CA ALA A 427 -6.39 -19.16 8.69
C ALA A 427 -5.77 -20.55 8.93
N ASN A 428 -4.53 -20.78 8.46
CA ASN A 428 -3.76 -22.00 8.69
C ASN A 428 -2.61 -21.82 9.69
N ALA A 429 -2.56 -20.69 10.42
CA ALA A 429 -1.61 -20.52 11.50
C ALA A 429 -1.77 -21.61 12.57
N ALA A 430 -0.66 -21.96 13.23
CA ALA A 430 -0.65 -22.96 14.28
C ALA A 430 -1.64 -22.59 15.41
N ARG A 431 -2.34 -23.58 15.95
CA ARG A 431 -3.27 -23.38 17.07
C ARG A 431 -2.63 -23.80 18.38
N LEU A 432 -2.60 -22.89 19.35
CA LEU A 432 -2.07 -23.17 20.67
C LEU A 432 -2.87 -24.30 21.35
N PRO A 433 -2.21 -25.37 21.86
CA PRO A 433 -2.92 -26.46 22.53
C PRO A 433 -3.54 -26.01 23.85
N ALA A 434 -4.67 -26.63 24.23
CA ALA A 434 -5.36 -26.32 25.47
C ALA A 434 -4.45 -26.53 26.70
N GLY A 435 -4.54 -25.63 27.67
CA GLY A 435 -3.72 -25.66 28.90
C GLY A 435 -2.42 -24.86 28.82
N PHE A 436 -2.01 -24.39 27.65
CA PHE A 436 -0.88 -23.47 27.48
C PHE A 436 -1.34 -22.03 27.33
N ARG A 437 -0.55 -21.09 27.84
CA ARG A 437 -0.83 -19.64 27.75
C ARG A 437 -0.31 -19.00 26.46
N ASP A 438 0.78 -19.55 25.91
CA ASP A 438 1.52 -19.07 24.74
C ASP A 438 2.34 -20.24 24.15
N PHE A 439 2.88 -20.08 22.93
CA PHE A 439 3.69 -21.13 22.30
C PHE A 439 5.01 -21.35 23.03
N THR A 440 5.55 -20.33 23.70
CA THR A 440 6.73 -20.50 24.56
C THR A 440 6.49 -21.57 25.63
N ALA A 441 5.37 -21.52 26.36
CA ALA A 441 5.04 -22.50 27.38
C ALA A 441 4.84 -23.91 26.79
N TYR A 442 4.31 -24.02 25.57
CA TYR A 442 4.21 -25.29 24.85
C TYR A 442 5.59 -25.85 24.47
N LEU A 443 6.47 -25.02 23.91
CA LEU A 443 7.82 -25.41 23.49
C LEU A 443 8.71 -25.78 24.68
N LEU A 444 8.51 -25.18 25.85
CA LEU A 444 9.22 -25.52 27.08
C LEU A 444 8.68 -26.78 27.78
N SER A 445 7.55 -27.34 27.33
CA SER A 445 6.85 -28.40 28.06
C SER A 445 7.52 -29.78 27.96
N ARG A 446 8.30 -30.01 26.90
CA ARG A 446 8.84 -31.32 26.55
C ARG A 446 9.97 -31.22 25.52
N ASP A 447 10.64 -32.34 25.30
CA ASP A 447 11.53 -32.52 24.15
C ASP A 447 10.73 -33.00 22.93
N PHE A 448 11.19 -32.59 21.75
CA PHE A 448 10.57 -32.92 20.46
C PHE A 448 11.49 -33.79 19.64
N ALA A 449 10.94 -34.81 18.96
CA ALA A 449 11.72 -35.62 18.03
C ALA A 449 12.21 -34.74 16.87
N ASN A 450 13.51 -34.78 16.57
CA ASN A 450 14.06 -34.03 15.44
C ASN A 450 13.51 -34.57 14.10
N PHE A 451 13.22 -35.87 14.00
CA PHE A 451 12.64 -36.49 12.80
C PHE A 451 11.13 -36.72 12.97
N ARG A 452 10.32 -36.23 12.02
CA ARG A 452 8.88 -36.51 11.97
C ARG A 452 8.63 -37.84 11.24
N ASP A 453 8.44 -38.90 12.03
CA ASP A 453 8.04 -40.27 11.68
C ASP A 453 8.96 -41.12 10.75
N ARG A 454 8.67 -42.44 10.72
CA ARG A 454 9.42 -43.50 10.02
C ARG A 454 9.30 -43.44 8.49
N THR A 455 8.66 -42.42 7.91
CA THR A 455 8.46 -42.28 6.45
C THR A 455 9.39 -41.27 5.77
N GLY A 456 10.32 -40.65 6.52
CA GLY A 456 11.44 -39.90 5.93
C GLY A 456 11.24 -38.40 5.74
N THR A 457 10.42 -37.75 6.58
CA THR A 457 10.20 -36.29 6.53
C THR A 457 11.38 -35.50 7.12
N ARG A 458 11.58 -34.26 6.62
CA ARG A 458 12.64 -33.30 6.99
C ARG A 458 12.84 -33.16 8.52
N PRO A 459 14.09 -33.11 9.02
CA PRO A 459 14.33 -32.86 10.44
C PRO A 459 14.01 -31.40 10.83
N LEU A 460 13.58 -31.19 12.08
CA LEU A 460 13.33 -29.86 12.66
C LEU A 460 14.59 -28.98 12.58
N TYR A 461 15.75 -29.58 12.82
CA TYR A 461 17.06 -28.96 12.69
C TYR A 461 17.99 -29.82 11.84
N ASN A 462 18.37 -29.31 10.66
CA ASN A 462 19.12 -30.06 9.65
C ASN A 462 20.59 -29.62 9.57
N VAL A 463 21.43 -30.15 10.47
CA VAL A 463 22.89 -30.02 10.40
C VAL A 463 23.56 -31.34 10.75
N SER A 464 24.80 -31.55 10.30
CA SER A 464 25.57 -32.79 10.56
C SER A 464 25.79 -33.08 12.05
N THR A 465 25.63 -32.07 12.91
CA THR A 465 25.81 -32.14 14.36
C THR A 465 24.50 -32.12 15.16
N ALA A 466 23.34 -32.20 14.50
CA ALA A 466 22.03 -32.13 15.14
C ALA A 466 21.80 -33.34 16.07
N GLY A 467 21.11 -33.10 17.19
CA GLY A 467 20.63 -34.15 18.09
C GLY A 467 19.45 -34.94 17.50
N GLU A 468 19.15 -36.06 18.14
CA GLU A 468 17.93 -36.84 17.87
C GLU A 468 16.68 -36.14 18.42
N LEU A 469 16.85 -35.36 19.50
CA LEU A 469 15.81 -34.55 20.10
C LEU A 469 16.14 -33.05 20.03
N VAL A 470 15.09 -32.24 20.02
CA VAL A 470 15.11 -30.78 20.12
C VAL A 470 14.50 -30.37 21.45
N ARG A 471 15.23 -29.57 22.23
CA ARG A 471 14.78 -28.99 23.50
C ARG A 471 14.82 -27.47 23.41
N PHE A 472 13.84 -26.81 24.01
CA PHE A 472 13.81 -25.36 24.15
C PHE A 472 14.08 -24.93 25.59
N THR A 473 14.73 -23.78 25.74
CA THR A 473 14.99 -23.11 27.03
C THR A 473 14.83 -21.61 26.89
N THR A 474 14.62 -20.91 28.00
CA THR A 474 14.68 -19.43 28.07
C THR A 474 16.00 -18.90 28.63
N ALA A 475 16.81 -19.80 29.18
CA ALA A 475 18.12 -19.45 29.71
C ALA A 475 19.16 -19.44 28.57
N PRO A 476 20.03 -18.42 28.51
CA PRO A 476 21.10 -18.39 27.53
C PRO A 476 22.08 -19.55 27.78
N LEU A 477 22.49 -20.22 26.72
CA LEU A 477 23.44 -21.34 26.77
C LEU A 477 24.89 -20.88 26.85
N SER A 478 25.14 -19.61 26.53
CA SER A 478 26.41 -18.90 26.68
C SER A 478 26.13 -17.51 27.24
N ALA A 479 26.92 -17.07 28.21
CA ALA A 479 26.81 -15.71 28.76
C ALA A 479 27.12 -14.62 27.73
N ASN A 480 27.92 -14.96 26.70
CA ASN A 480 28.38 -14.02 25.68
C ASN A 480 27.66 -14.16 24.33
N ASP A 481 26.90 -15.26 24.14
CA ASP A 481 26.15 -15.50 22.91
C ASP A 481 24.74 -16.02 23.22
N PRO A 482 23.73 -15.13 23.23
CA PRO A 482 22.34 -15.52 23.49
C PRO A 482 21.73 -16.36 22.35
N ASN A 483 22.40 -16.47 21.19
CA ASN A 483 21.95 -17.24 20.03
C ASN A 483 22.62 -18.61 19.92
N ALA A 484 23.57 -18.92 20.82
CA ALA A 484 24.29 -20.18 20.83
C ALA A 484 23.32 -21.37 20.88
N ILE A 485 23.60 -22.39 20.08
CA ILE A 485 22.88 -23.66 20.07
C ILE A 485 23.69 -24.65 20.89
N GLY A 486 23.09 -25.18 21.95
CA GLY A 486 23.73 -26.15 22.82
C GLY A 486 23.52 -27.56 22.30
N ARG A 487 24.43 -28.46 22.69
CA ARG A 487 24.26 -29.90 22.53
C ARG A 487 24.56 -30.57 23.85
N VAL A 488 23.62 -31.38 24.32
CA VAL A 488 23.78 -32.21 25.53
C VAL A 488 23.51 -33.66 25.18
N ILE A 489 24.11 -34.58 25.93
CA ILE A 489 23.82 -36.01 25.81
C ILE A 489 23.21 -36.43 27.14
N GLU A 490 21.96 -36.86 27.11
CA GLU A 490 21.22 -37.30 28.30
C GLU A 490 20.77 -38.74 28.07
N SER A 491 21.15 -39.64 28.99
CA SER A 491 20.86 -41.08 28.88
C SER A 491 21.28 -41.70 27.52
N GLY A 492 22.36 -41.20 26.93
CA GLY A 492 22.88 -41.66 25.64
C GLY A 492 22.21 -41.02 24.41
N ILE A 493 21.17 -40.19 24.59
CA ILE A 493 20.44 -39.54 23.50
C ILE A 493 20.99 -38.12 23.31
N PRO A 494 21.46 -37.74 22.11
CA PRO A 494 21.91 -36.38 21.84
C PRO A 494 20.71 -35.43 21.67
N VAL A 495 20.70 -34.32 22.41
CA VAL A 495 19.66 -33.29 22.39
C VAL A 495 20.26 -31.96 21.94
N SER A 496 19.66 -31.35 20.91
CA SER A 496 19.96 -29.98 20.50
C SER A 496 19.10 -29.00 21.30
N VAL A 497 19.73 -28.05 21.97
CA VAL A 497 19.08 -27.10 22.88
C VAL A 497 19.05 -25.70 22.26
N PHE A 498 17.88 -25.09 22.19
CA PHE A 498 17.64 -23.76 21.59
C PHE A 498 17.12 -22.76 22.61
N ASN A 499 17.70 -21.56 22.61
CA ASN A 499 17.25 -20.46 23.46
C ASN A 499 16.12 -19.65 22.79
N LEU A 500 14.93 -19.66 23.39
CA LEU A 500 13.77 -18.88 22.93
C LEU A 500 13.91 -17.37 23.20
N ASN A 501 14.83 -16.96 24.09
CA ASN A 501 15.20 -15.56 24.30
C ASN A 501 16.35 -15.11 23.38
N SER A 502 16.67 -15.89 22.34
CA SER A 502 17.63 -15.47 21.32
C SER A 502 17.16 -14.19 20.62
N ILE A 503 18.12 -13.34 20.28
CA ILE A 503 17.86 -11.98 19.77
C ILE A 503 17.61 -12.02 18.25
N ASN A 504 18.44 -12.76 17.52
CA ASN A 504 18.41 -12.82 16.05
C ASN A 504 18.70 -14.20 15.48
N SER A 505 18.55 -15.25 16.29
CA SER A 505 18.73 -16.62 15.81
C SER A 505 17.57 -17.01 14.90
N THR A 506 17.74 -16.80 13.59
CA THR A 506 16.84 -17.34 12.56
C THR A 506 16.73 -18.85 12.67
N THR A 507 17.79 -19.52 13.15
CA THR A 507 17.77 -20.96 13.39
C THR A 507 16.81 -21.33 14.53
N ALA A 508 16.92 -20.69 15.70
CA ALA A 508 16.02 -20.98 16.81
C ALA A 508 14.56 -20.70 16.43
N LEU A 509 14.32 -19.63 15.68
CA LEU A 509 13.00 -19.29 15.18
C LEU A 509 12.45 -20.34 14.21
N ASN A 510 13.22 -20.71 13.18
CA ASN A 510 12.81 -21.70 12.19
C ASN A 510 12.56 -23.08 12.82
N VAL A 511 13.39 -23.47 13.80
CA VAL A 511 13.21 -24.74 14.54
C VAL A 511 11.93 -24.68 15.40
N ALA A 512 11.65 -23.56 16.06
CA ALA A 512 10.40 -23.37 16.81
C ALA A 512 9.17 -23.44 15.89
N LEU A 513 9.20 -22.72 14.77
CA LEU A 513 8.13 -22.74 13.75
C LEU A 513 7.92 -24.15 13.18
N ALA A 514 9.00 -24.85 12.84
CA ALA A 514 8.96 -26.23 12.38
C ALA A 514 8.39 -27.17 13.46
N THR A 515 8.68 -26.93 14.74
CA THR A 515 8.19 -27.75 15.85
C THR A 515 6.67 -27.66 15.99
N ILE A 516 6.10 -26.48 15.81
CA ILE A 516 4.65 -26.26 15.94
C ILE A 516 3.86 -26.57 14.67
N ASN A 517 4.50 -26.96 13.57
CA ASN A 517 3.83 -27.16 12.28
C ASN A 517 2.70 -28.20 12.32
N ASP A 518 2.80 -29.25 13.16
CA ASP A 518 1.71 -30.24 13.34
C ASP A 518 0.47 -29.65 14.03
N LEU A 519 0.57 -28.46 14.63
CA LEU A 519 -0.56 -27.77 15.26
C LEU A 519 -1.37 -26.93 14.28
N ARG A 520 -0.96 -26.87 13.01
CA ARG A 520 -1.72 -26.21 11.95
C ARG A 520 -2.96 -27.05 11.58
N PRO A 521 -4.07 -26.40 11.18
CA PRO A 521 -5.22 -27.11 10.61
C PRO A 521 -4.84 -28.02 9.43
N ASP A 522 -3.92 -27.58 8.58
CA ASP A 522 -3.30 -28.36 7.50
C ASP A 522 -1.77 -28.22 7.56
N PRO A 523 -1.06 -29.21 8.14
CA PRO A 523 0.41 -29.20 8.25
C PRO A 523 1.17 -29.27 6.92
N THR A 524 0.47 -29.58 5.80
CA THR A 524 1.09 -29.64 4.47
C THR A 524 1.16 -28.28 3.79
N ARG A 525 0.47 -27.27 4.34
CA ARG A 525 0.48 -25.89 3.87
C ARG A 525 1.16 -25.01 4.92
N THR A 526 1.89 -24.00 4.48
CA THR A 526 2.37 -22.97 5.39
C THR A 526 1.23 -21.98 5.63
N GLU A 527 0.95 -21.13 4.65
CA GLU A 527 0.05 -19.99 4.84
C GLU A 527 -1.25 -20.14 4.04
N LEU A 528 -2.38 -19.89 4.71
CA LEU A 528 -3.69 -19.77 4.08
C LEU A 528 -4.29 -18.43 4.50
N GLU A 529 -4.11 -17.40 3.68
CA GLU A 529 -4.75 -16.12 3.92
C GLU A 529 -6.26 -16.21 3.65
N GLN A 530 -7.06 -15.74 4.61
CA GLN A 530 -8.50 -15.62 4.47
C GLN A 530 -8.93 -14.16 4.60
N LEU A 531 -9.64 -13.65 3.59
CA LEU A 531 -10.29 -12.34 3.67
C LEU A 531 -11.65 -12.45 4.36
N ALA A 532 -11.84 -11.73 5.46
CA ALA A 532 -13.08 -11.71 6.24
C ALA A 532 -13.54 -10.28 6.57
N ALA A 533 -14.83 -10.10 6.82
CA ALA A 533 -15.46 -8.81 7.12
C ALA A 533 -15.52 -8.53 8.64
N ILE A 534 -14.36 -8.44 9.30
CA ILE A 534 -14.22 -8.40 10.77
C ILE A 534 -13.65 -7.08 11.32
N GLY A 535 -13.20 -6.16 10.45
CA GLY A 535 -12.55 -4.91 10.85
C GLY A 535 -13.52 -3.76 11.16
N ASN A 536 -13.02 -2.79 11.92
CA ASN A 536 -13.76 -1.64 12.43
C ASN A 536 -12.89 -0.37 12.49
N SER A 537 -13.53 0.78 12.29
CA SER A 537 -12.92 2.10 12.48
C SER A 537 -13.92 3.08 13.11
N PHE A 538 -13.40 4.03 13.88
CA PHE A 538 -14.15 5.06 14.58
C PHE A 538 -13.47 6.41 14.37
N TYR A 539 -14.20 7.35 13.81
CA TYR A 539 -13.78 8.73 13.61
C TYR A 539 -14.69 9.68 14.37
N HIS A 540 -14.07 10.58 15.12
CA HIS A 540 -14.69 11.77 15.67
C HIS A 540 -13.94 12.99 15.14
N GLY A 541 -14.66 13.95 14.57
CA GLY A 541 -14.09 15.20 14.07
C GLY A 541 -14.95 16.39 14.46
N LEU A 542 -14.38 17.38 15.14
CA LEU A 542 -14.99 18.69 15.35
C LEU A 542 -14.21 19.71 14.53
N THR A 543 -14.85 20.30 13.53
CA THR A 543 -14.31 21.39 12.72
C THR A 543 -15.00 22.69 13.10
N ILE A 544 -14.20 23.68 13.48
CA ILE A 544 -14.64 25.05 13.75
C ILE A 544 -14.03 25.94 12.67
N GLU A 545 -14.85 26.68 11.95
CA GLU A 545 -14.45 27.57 10.88
C GLU A 545 -14.98 29.00 11.11
N ALA A 546 -14.10 29.97 10.90
CA ALA A 546 -14.47 31.37 10.74
C ALA A 546 -14.05 31.82 9.34
N ARG A 547 -15.02 32.30 8.56
CA ARG A 547 -14.79 32.76 7.18
C ARG A 547 -15.35 34.15 6.97
N ARG A 548 -14.59 34.96 6.23
CA ARG A 548 -14.99 36.30 5.77
C ARG A 548 -14.82 36.39 4.26
N ARG A 549 -15.88 36.75 3.56
CA ARG A 549 -15.82 37.05 2.12
C ARG A 549 -15.00 38.32 1.90
N PHE A 550 -14.35 38.43 0.74
CA PHE A 550 -13.56 39.63 0.43
C PHE A 550 -14.45 40.87 0.52
N ALA A 551 -14.07 41.78 1.39
CA ALA A 551 -14.77 43.05 1.54
C ALA A 551 -13.74 44.18 1.70
N PRO A 552 -13.83 45.22 0.86
CA PRO A 552 -13.01 46.42 1.05
C PRO A 552 -13.41 47.10 2.36
N LEU A 553 -12.41 47.65 3.02
CA LEU A 553 -12.51 48.46 4.22
C LEU A 553 -12.07 49.89 3.88
N LYS A 554 -12.37 50.83 4.78
CA LYS A 554 -11.93 52.22 4.63
C LYS A 554 -10.40 52.28 4.50
N GLY A 555 -9.90 53.22 3.69
CA GLY A 555 -8.46 53.42 3.50
C GLY A 555 -7.80 52.54 2.45
N GLY A 556 -8.57 51.76 1.67
CA GLY A 556 -8.02 50.93 0.58
C GLY A 556 -7.44 49.59 1.03
N PHE A 557 -7.64 49.23 2.30
CA PHE A 557 -7.42 47.88 2.79
C PHE A 557 -8.63 47.02 2.44
N GLY A 558 -8.45 45.76 2.06
CA GLY A 558 -9.55 44.84 1.82
C GLY A 558 -9.09 43.42 2.06
N PHE A 559 -9.94 42.56 2.63
CA PHE A 559 -9.50 41.19 2.85
C PHE A 559 -10.60 40.15 2.85
N SER A 560 -10.22 38.95 2.44
CA SER A 560 -10.91 37.70 2.73
C SER A 560 -10.07 36.88 3.71
N LEU A 561 -10.74 36.10 4.55
CA LEU A 561 -10.08 35.26 5.54
C LEU A 561 -10.84 33.96 5.69
N ARG A 562 -10.11 32.87 5.87
CA ARG A 562 -10.64 31.58 6.32
C ARG A 562 -9.68 31.02 7.36
N ALA A 563 -10.19 30.80 8.56
CA ALA A 563 -9.49 30.13 9.64
C ALA A 563 -10.31 28.89 10.02
N ALA A 564 -9.70 27.72 9.95
CA ALA A 564 -10.34 26.45 10.28
C ALA A 564 -9.47 25.67 11.26
N TYR A 565 -10.08 25.25 12.36
CA TYR A 565 -9.49 24.36 13.35
C TYR A 565 -10.26 23.03 13.34
N THR A 566 -9.54 21.91 13.33
CA THR A 566 -10.11 20.58 13.43
C THR A 566 -9.48 19.84 14.60
N LEU A 567 -10.32 19.43 15.55
CA LEU A 567 -9.99 18.45 16.58
C LEU A 567 -10.49 17.09 16.10
N SER A 568 -9.60 16.12 15.89
CA SER A 568 -10.02 14.80 15.41
C SER A 568 -9.42 13.64 16.19
N ARG A 569 -10.11 12.51 16.18
CA ARG A 569 -9.66 11.23 16.73
C ARG A 569 -10.12 10.13 15.79
N LEU A 570 -9.17 9.52 15.10
CA LEU A 570 -9.37 8.33 14.29
C LEU A 570 -8.76 7.11 14.98
N LEU A 571 -9.61 6.15 15.33
CA LEU A 571 -9.22 4.84 15.84
C LEU A 571 -9.57 3.77 14.81
N ASP A 572 -8.72 2.79 14.61
CA ASP A 572 -8.97 1.63 13.77
C ASP A 572 -8.34 0.38 14.34
N ASP A 573 -8.71 -0.77 13.79
CA ASP A 573 -8.04 -2.05 14.03
C ASP A 573 -7.10 -2.47 12.89
N GLY A 574 -7.01 -1.68 11.82
CA GLY A 574 -6.09 -1.89 10.71
C GLY A 574 -6.24 -0.77 9.68
N VAL A 575 -5.16 -0.40 9.01
CA VAL A 575 -5.13 0.78 8.13
C VAL A 575 -5.54 0.43 6.70
N VAL A 576 -5.31 -0.80 6.26
CA VAL A 576 -5.60 -1.27 4.90
C VAL A 576 -6.43 -2.57 4.93
N ASN A 577 -7.10 -2.90 3.81
CA ASN A 577 -7.96 -4.09 3.70
C ASN A 577 -7.22 -5.43 3.91
N THR A 578 -5.90 -5.38 3.78
CA THR A 578 -4.94 -6.49 3.85
C THR A 578 -3.99 -6.25 5.03
N SER A 579 -4.56 -6.02 6.22
CA SER A 579 -3.76 -5.89 7.44
C SER A 579 -3.95 -7.15 8.24
N ASP A 580 -2.86 -7.71 8.77
CA ASP A 580 -2.88 -8.78 9.76
C ASP A 580 -2.83 -8.23 11.18
N ALA A 581 -3.47 -8.95 12.10
CA ALA A 581 -3.37 -8.71 13.53
C ALA A 581 -2.21 -9.50 14.12
N VAL A 582 -1.57 -8.97 15.17
CA VAL A 582 -0.48 -9.69 15.89
C VAL A 582 -1.01 -10.92 16.63
N ARG A 583 -2.33 -11.01 16.82
CA ARG A 583 -2.98 -12.29 17.11
C ARG A 583 -3.87 -12.64 15.94
N VAL A 584 -3.54 -13.75 15.29
CA VAL A 584 -4.25 -14.29 14.12
C VAL A 584 -5.77 -14.18 14.29
N GLY A 585 -6.39 -13.40 13.40
CA GLY A 585 -7.84 -13.20 13.34
C GLY A 585 -8.48 -12.33 14.44
N ASP A 586 -7.74 -11.90 15.48
CA ASP A 586 -8.27 -11.06 16.57
C ASP A 586 -7.91 -9.58 16.44
N PHE A 587 -8.58 -8.91 15.50
CA PHE A 587 -8.43 -7.47 15.27
C PHE A 587 -8.90 -6.59 16.43
N ARG A 588 -9.58 -7.12 17.44
CA ARG A 588 -10.02 -6.28 18.59
C ARG A 588 -8.84 -5.78 19.41
N GLN A 589 -7.74 -6.54 19.47
CA GLN A 589 -6.51 -6.18 20.17
C GLN A 589 -5.66 -5.19 19.39
N GLU A 590 -5.97 -5.01 18.10
CA GLU A 590 -5.32 -4.08 17.20
C GLU A 590 -5.89 -2.65 17.27
N ARG A 591 -6.86 -2.40 18.16
CA ARG A 591 -7.53 -1.09 18.25
C ARG A 591 -6.57 -0.01 18.73
N ALA A 592 -6.20 0.91 17.84
CA ALA A 592 -5.23 1.97 18.11
C ALA A 592 -5.56 3.27 17.37
N SER A 593 -4.77 4.33 17.63
CA SER A 593 -4.75 5.52 16.76
C SER A 593 -4.38 5.11 15.34
N SER A 594 -5.17 5.51 14.35
CA SER A 594 -4.86 5.25 12.93
C SER A 594 -3.67 6.10 12.46
N LEU A 595 -2.84 5.60 11.53
CA LEU A 595 -1.69 6.35 10.97
C LEU A 595 -2.01 7.77 10.45
N PRO A 596 -3.12 7.98 9.71
CA PRO A 596 -3.55 9.32 9.29
C PRO A 596 -4.15 10.19 10.41
N ASP A 597 -4.31 9.70 11.65
CA ASP A 597 -4.85 10.49 12.76
C ASP A 597 -4.00 11.75 12.99
N ARG A 598 -4.67 12.89 13.08
CA ARG A 598 -4.06 14.18 13.44
C ARG A 598 -4.97 14.84 14.45
N ARG A 599 -4.56 14.79 15.72
CA ARG A 599 -5.37 15.29 16.83
C ARG A 599 -5.79 16.73 16.65
N HIS A 600 -4.84 17.60 16.34
CA HIS A 600 -5.08 19.02 16.13
C HIS A 600 -4.63 19.40 14.73
N ARG A 601 -5.47 20.12 13.99
CA ARG A 601 -5.11 20.73 12.72
C ARG A 601 -5.67 22.14 12.64
N PHE A 602 -4.83 23.10 12.29
CA PHE A 602 -5.23 24.48 12.06
C PHE A 602 -4.78 24.92 10.67
N VAL A 603 -5.69 25.53 9.91
CA VAL A 603 -5.42 26.10 8.60
C VAL A 603 -5.92 27.53 8.58
N LEU A 604 -5.05 28.46 8.23
CA LEU A 604 -5.37 29.85 7.97
C LEU A 604 -5.02 30.16 6.53
N SER A 605 -5.94 30.76 5.81
CA SER A 605 -5.72 31.27 4.45
C SER A 605 -6.47 32.57 4.25
N GLY A 606 -5.90 33.50 3.49
CA GLY A 606 -6.57 34.77 3.20
C GLY A 606 -5.98 35.48 2.01
N VAL A 607 -6.64 36.56 1.60
CA VAL A 607 -6.12 37.52 0.63
C VAL A 607 -6.30 38.90 1.24
N PHE A 608 -5.23 39.68 1.29
CA PHE A 608 -5.18 41.01 1.89
C PHE A 608 -4.67 42.01 0.85
N ASP A 609 -5.54 42.91 0.42
CA ASP A 609 -5.19 44.09 -0.36
C ASP A 609 -4.75 45.19 0.59
N LEU A 610 -3.50 45.64 0.44
CA LEU A 610 -2.91 46.67 1.29
C LEU A 610 -3.17 48.07 0.73
N PRO A 611 -3.20 49.11 1.58
CA PRO A 611 -3.40 50.49 1.16
C PRO A 611 -2.24 51.02 0.30
N ARG A 612 -2.45 52.21 -0.30
CA ARG A 612 -1.42 52.90 -1.10
C ARG A 612 -0.10 53.10 -0.36
N ALA A 613 -0.15 53.39 0.94
CA ALA A 613 1.04 53.54 1.78
C ALA A 613 1.93 52.28 1.80
N LEU A 614 1.36 51.11 1.54
CA LEU A 614 2.05 49.83 1.45
C LEU A 614 2.09 49.32 -0.01
N SER A 615 2.27 50.24 -0.95
CA SER A 615 2.47 49.94 -2.37
C SER A 615 1.33 49.20 -3.08
N ARG A 616 0.11 49.15 -2.50
CA ARG A 616 -1.02 48.36 -3.04
C ARG A 616 -0.65 46.88 -3.26
N LEU A 617 0.19 46.33 -2.41
CA LEU A 617 0.52 44.91 -2.45
C LEU A 617 -0.72 44.09 -2.09
N ARG A 618 -0.84 42.92 -2.72
CA ARG A 618 -1.76 41.86 -2.35
C ARG A 618 -0.96 40.74 -1.72
N LEU A 619 -1.29 40.41 -0.48
CA LEU A 619 -0.71 39.29 0.26
C LEU A 619 -1.69 38.13 0.31
N ALA A 620 -1.23 36.92 0.04
CA ALA A 620 -2.01 35.71 0.18
C ALA A 620 -1.26 34.68 1.04
N PRO A 621 -1.39 34.73 2.38
CA PRO A 621 -0.77 33.77 3.29
C PRO A 621 -1.56 32.46 3.35
N ILE A 622 -0.84 31.36 3.53
CA ILE A 622 -1.38 30.04 3.87
C ILE A 622 -0.55 29.46 5.01
N LEU A 623 -1.14 29.33 6.19
CA LEU A 623 -0.53 28.69 7.36
C LEU A 623 -1.22 27.36 7.64
N ARG A 624 -0.43 26.30 7.80
CA ARG A 624 -0.90 24.96 8.17
C ARG A 624 -0.12 24.48 9.38
N LEU A 625 -0.83 24.21 10.46
CA LEU A 625 -0.31 23.61 11.68
C LEU A 625 -1.01 22.26 11.89
N ALA A 626 -0.27 21.23 12.28
CA ALA A 626 -0.89 19.99 12.74
C ALA A 626 -0.03 19.32 13.82
N SER A 627 -0.70 18.60 14.73
CA SER A 627 -0.03 17.73 15.69
C SER A 627 0.72 16.60 14.99
N GLY A 628 1.64 15.97 15.72
CA GLY A 628 2.38 14.79 15.27
C GLY A 628 1.51 13.64 14.81
N ALA A 629 2.00 12.90 13.82
CA ALA A 629 1.42 11.64 13.37
C ALA A 629 1.64 10.53 14.41
N PRO A 630 0.69 9.62 14.64
CA PRO A 630 1.08 8.32 15.18
C PRO A 630 2.02 7.59 14.22
N PHE A 631 2.93 6.78 14.76
CA PHE A 631 3.70 5.80 13.98
C PHE A 631 3.83 4.47 14.73
N ASN A 632 4.02 3.40 13.96
CA ASN A 632 4.18 2.06 14.50
C ASN A 632 5.65 1.77 14.80
N LEU A 633 5.90 1.01 15.86
CA LEU A 633 7.18 0.37 16.13
C LEU A 633 7.01 -1.13 15.93
N SER A 634 7.88 -1.74 15.14
CA SER A 634 7.84 -3.18 14.84
C SER A 634 9.22 -3.82 14.94
N LEU A 635 9.22 -5.16 15.05
CA LEU A 635 10.42 -5.98 15.08
C LEU A 635 10.88 -6.39 13.67
N GLY A 636 9.93 -6.53 12.74
CA GLY A 636 10.20 -7.03 11.38
C GLY A 636 10.63 -8.52 11.36
N VAL A 637 10.24 -9.27 12.39
CA VAL A 637 10.46 -10.71 12.54
C VAL A 637 9.25 -11.33 13.22
N ASP A 638 8.76 -12.46 12.74
CA ASP A 638 7.71 -13.25 13.37
C ASP A 638 8.25 -13.99 14.60
N ARG A 639 8.08 -13.44 15.80
CA ARG A 639 8.41 -14.11 17.07
C ARG A 639 7.21 -14.80 17.68
N ASN A 640 6.00 -14.43 17.32
CA ASN A 640 4.77 -15.02 17.86
C ASN A 640 4.45 -16.40 17.21
N LEU A 641 5.12 -16.73 16.09
CA LEU A 641 5.05 -17.97 15.31
C LEU A 641 3.76 -18.13 14.49
N ASP A 642 3.27 -17.05 13.88
CA ASP A 642 2.08 -17.04 13.03
C ASP A 642 2.35 -16.91 11.51
N ASP A 643 3.62 -16.93 11.11
CA ASP A 643 4.16 -16.71 9.77
C ASP A 643 4.09 -15.25 9.27
N VAL A 644 3.76 -14.29 10.15
CA VAL A 644 3.62 -12.87 9.77
C VAL A 644 4.61 -11.99 10.53
N ASP A 645 5.45 -11.24 9.80
CA ASP A 645 6.49 -10.36 10.39
C ASP A 645 5.93 -9.02 10.94
N ASN A 646 4.73 -9.00 11.51
CA ASN A 646 4.04 -7.79 11.99
C ASN A 646 4.28 -7.50 13.50
N ASP A 647 5.12 -8.31 14.15
CA ASP A 647 5.31 -8.28 15.58
C ASP A 647 5.85 -6.96 16.13
N ARG A 648 5.42 -6.67 17.37
CA ARG A 648 5.76 -5.47 18.12
C ARG A 648 6.61 -5.84 19.34
N PRO A 649 7.48 -4.94 19.83
CA PRO A 649 8.27 -5.19 21.02
C PRO A 649 7.41 -5.33 22.28
N ALA A 650 7.99 -5.92 23.32
CA ALA A 650 7.51 -5.73 24.67
C ALA A 650 8.04 -4.38 25.21
N PHE A 651 7.18 -3.63 25.88
CA PHE A 651 7.44 -2.30 26.39
C PHE A 651 6.84 -2.14 27.79
N ASN A 652 7.71 -1.82 28.74
CA ASN A 652 7.37 -1.60 30.16
C ASN A 652 7.65 -0.14 30.57
N GLY A 653 7.22 0.81 29.74
CA GLY A 653 7.34 2.24 30.00
C GLY A 653 6.06 3.00 29.65
N ASP A 654 6.08 4.32 29.76
CA ASP A 654 4.98 5.18 29.32
C ASP A 654 4.98 5.29 27.79
N PRO A 655 3.92 4.86 27.06
CA PRO A 655 3.85 4.99 25.61
C PRO A 655 4.01 6.43 25.10
N HIS A 656 3.74 7.45 25.92
CA HIS A 656 3.95 8.85 25.55
C HIS A 656 5.42 9.25 25.44
N SER A 657 6.34 8.46 26.00
CA SER A 657 7.78 8.63 25.83
C SER A 657 8.29 8.26 24.43
N LEU A 658 7.52 7.45 23.68
CA LEU A 658 7.82 7.08 22.29
C LEU A 658 7.47 8.25 21.35
N ARG A 659 8.39 9.21 21.24
CA ARG A 659 8.23 10.39 20.38
C ARG A 659 9.43 10.55 19.45
N ALA A 660 9.19 11.16 18.29
CA ALA A 660 10.28 11.55 17.41
C ALA A 660 11.23 12.53 18.11
N ARG A 661 12.51 12.23 18.04
CA ARG A 661 13.63 13.03 18.51
C ARG A 661 14.14 13.95 17.42
N GLN A 662 14.79 15.05 17.80
CA GLN A 662 15.59 15.83 16.85
C GLN A 662 16.94 15.14 16.61
N PRO A 663 17.54 15.31 15.41
CA PRO A 663 18.92 14.89 15.19
C PRO A 663 19.86 15.51 16.25
N GLY A 664 20.58 14.67 16.99
CA GLY A 664 21.47 15.07 18.09
C GLY A 664 20.80 15.23 19.47
N GLU A 665 19.48 15.11 19.60
CA GLU A 665 18.81 15.03 20.90
C GLU A 665 19.20 13.70 21.58
N PRO A 666 19.70 13.67 22.82
CA PRO A 666 20.10 12.42 23.47
C PRO A 666 18.91 11.47 23.69
N LEU A 667 19.15 10.16 23.61
CA LEU A 667 18.15 9.15 23.94
C LEU A 667 18.12 8.92 25.44
N ASP A 668 16.93 8.90 26.04
CA ASP A 668 16.77 8.48 27.43
C ASP A 668 17.12 6.99 27.56
N PRO A 669 18.17 6.62 28.34
CA PRO A 669 18.52 5.21 28.54
C PRO A 669 17.39 4.39 29.17
N ALA A 670 16.51 5.01 29.96
CA ALA A 670 15.36 4.33 30.55
C ALA A 670 14.35 3.90 29.47
N LEU A 671 14.26 4.62 28.35
CA LEU A 671 13.41 4.25 27.22
C LEU A 671 13.90 2.96 26.56
N VAL A 672 15.22 2.86 26.37
CA VAL A 672 15.85 1.66 25.80
C VAL A 672 15.70 0.48 26.74
N ALA A 673 15.93 0.67 28.05
CA ALA A 673 15.78 -0.36 29.05
C ALA A 673 14.33 -0.87 29.21
N ALA A 674 13.35 -0.04 28.89
CA ALA A 674 11.94 -0.42 28.90
C ALA A 674 11.53 -1.26 27.68
N LEU A 675 12.33 -1.29 26.60
CA LEU A 675 12.08 -2.07 25.39
C LEU A 675 12.76 -3.44 25.47
N SER A 676 12.03 -4.49 25.13
CA SER A 676 12.55 -5.85 25.09
C SER A 676 11.93 -6.66 23.95
N LEU A 677 12.67 -7.68 23.50
CA LEU A 677 12.15 -8.67 22.58
C LEU A 677 11.20 -9.62 23.33
N PRO A 678 10.00 -9.89 22.81
CA PRO A 678 9.17 -10.99 23.30
C PRO A 678 9.94 -12.32 23.19
N THR A 679 9.70 -13.28 24.08
CA THR A 679 10.25 -14.63 23.92
C THR A 679 9.68 -15.28 22.65
N ILE A 680 10.45 -16.09 21.92
CA ILE A 680 9.92 -16.83 20.76
C ILE A 680 8.73 -17.70 21.21
N GLY A 681 7.60 -17.52 20.53
CA GLY A 681 6.28 -18.07 20.88
C GLY A 681 5.37 -17.11 21.66
N GLN A 682 5.75 -15.84 21.83
CA GLN A 682 4.95 -14.80 22.48
C GLN A 682 4.78 -13.55 21.60
N THR A 683 3.63 -12.90 21.79
CA THR A 683 3.29 -11.58 21.25
C THR A 683 3.82 -10.47 22.16
N GLY A 684 4.36 -9.38 21.60
CA GLY A 684 4.67 -8.17 22.37
C GLY A 684 3.42 -7.43 22.88
N ASN A 685 3.60 -6.53 23.85
CA ASN A 685 2.51 -5.82 24.50
C ASN A 685 2.34 -4.37 24.01
N LEU A 686 3.28 -3.82 23.23
CA LEU A 686 3.20 -2.45 22.75
C LEU A 686 2.05 -2.33 21.75
N PRO A 687 1.03 -1.49 21.96
CA PRO A 687 -0.06 -1.33 20.99
C PRO A 687 0.43 -0.81 19.63
N ARG A 688 -0.38 -1.04 18.59
CA ARG A 688 -0.09 -0.43 17.29
C ARG A 688 -0.03 1.10 17.43
N ASN A 689 0.83 1.74 16.65
CA ASN A 689 0.81 3.20 16.48
C ASN A 689 0.99 4.02 17.78
N SER A 690 1.71 3.45 18.76
CA SER A 690 1.98 4.11 20.04
C SER A 690 2.93 5.31 19.93
N GLY A 691 3.81 5.33 18.92
CA GLY A 691 4.78 6.41 18.73
C GLY A 691 4.15 7.72 18.23
N ARG A 692 4.75 8.87 18.55
CA ARG A 692 4.32 10.22 18.07
C ARG A 692 5.40 10.94 17.28
N GLY A 693 5.15 11.15 16.00
CA GLY A 693 6.01 11.89 15.08
C GLY A 693 6.04 13.41 15.34
N PRO A 694 6.86 14.15 14.58
CA PRO A 694 7.01 15.59 14.71
C PRO A 694 5.75 16.34 14.25
N ALA A 695 5.51 17.50 14.84
CA ALA A 695 4.42 18.38 14.44
C ALA A 695 4.68 19.05 13.08
N LEU A 696 3.60 19.33 12.35
CA LEU A 696 3.63 20.03 11.07
C LEU A 696 3.56 21.55 11.30
N PHE A 697 4.46 22.29 10.65
CA PHE A 697 4.36 23.74 10.50
C PHE A 697 4.73 24.11 9.07
N LEU A 698 3.78 24.63 8.28
CA LEU A 698 4.05 25.16 6.95
C LEU A 698 3.44 26.55 6.83
N PHE A 699 4.24 27.51 6.41
CA PHE A 699 3.77 28.87 6.13
C PHE A 699 4.24 29.29 4.74
N ASP A 700 3.27 29.40 3.83
CA ASP A 700 3.49 29.86 2.47
C ASP A 700 2.91 31.28 2.31
N LEU A 701 3.53 32.09 1.47
CA LEU A 701 3.12 33.47 1.23
C LEU A 701 3.27 33.81 -0.26
N ASN A 702 2.19 34.25 -0.90
CA ASN A 702 2.25 34.89 -2.21
C ASN A 702 2.12 36.41 -2.05
N VAL A 703 3.01 37.16 -2.69
CA VAL A 703 3.01 38.62 -2.76
C VAL A 703 2.87 39.02 -4.23
N THR A 704 1.83 39.77 -4.56
CA THR A 704 1.61 40.27 -5.92
C THR A 704 1.20 41.74 -5.92
N ARG A 705 1.40 42.41 -7.06
CA ARG A 705 0.92 43.76 -7.29
C ARG A 705 0.36 43.87 -8.69
N GLU A 706 -0.78 44.52 -8.86
CA GLU A 706 -1.32 44.86 -10.18
C GLU A 706 -0.84 46.25 -10.60
N PHE A 707 -0.22 46.33 -11.78
CA PHE A 707 0.08 47.56 -12.48
C PHE A 707 -0.83 47.64 -13.71
N ARG A 708 -1.60 48.73 -13.81
CA ARG A 708 -2.39 49.02 -15.00
C ARG A 708 -1.55 49.90 -15.91
N LEU A 709 -1.11 49.35 -17.05
CA LEU A 709 -0.27 50.06 -18.01
C LEU A 709 -1.11 50.83 -19.03
N SER A 710 -2.27 50.27 -19.41
CA SER A 710 -3.28 50.91 -20.25
C SER A 710 -4.69 50.44 -19.83
N GLU A 711 -5.73 50.85 -20.56
CA GLU A 711 -7.10 50.38 -20.34
C GLU A 711 -7.26 48.87 -20.60
N ARG A 712 -6.45 48.31 -21.50
CA ARG A 712 -6.49 46.89 -21.90
C ARG A 712 -5.35 46.08 -21.30
N THR A 713 -4.22 46.72 -20.99
CA THR A 713 -2.99 46.04 -20.58
C THR A 713 -2.76 46.10 -19.07
N ARG A 714 -2.61 44.94 -18.43
CA ARG A 714 -2.31 44.80 -17.00
C ARG A 714 -1.09 43.92 -16.78
N LEU A 715 -0.17 44.37 -15.93
CA LEU A 715 1.02 43.65 -15.53
C LEU A 715 0.90 43.22 -14.06
N ARG A 716 1.11 41.94 -13.78
CA ARG A 716 1.00 41.34 -12.44
C ARG A 716 2.25 40.51 -12.13
N PRO A 717 3.31 41.11 -11.58
CA PRO A 717 4.38 40.36 -10.95
C PRO A 717 3.86 39.67 -9.68
N ALA A 718 4.37 38.46 -9.43
CA ALA A 718 4.09 37.67 -8.24
C ALA A 718 5.38 37.03 -7.73
N ILE A 719 5.51 36.98 -6.41
CA ILE A 719 6.56 36.25 -5.71
C ILE A 719 5.87 35.26 -4.78
N GLU A 720 6.11 33.97 -4.99
CA GLU A 720 5.63 32.90 -4.14
C GLU A 720 6.78 32.40 -3.27
N PHE A 721 6.59 32.49 -1.95
CA PHE A 721 7.45 31.90 -0.95
C PHE A 721 6.77 30.64 -0.41
N ASP A 722 7.30 29.48 -0.74
CA ASP A 722 6.92 28.23 -0.08
C ASP A 722 7.81 28.07 1.16
N ASN A 723 7.22 27.75 2.32
CA ASN A 723 7.93 27.71 3.61
C ASN A 723 8.74 29.00 3.88
N VAL A 724 8.06 30.16 3.92
CA VAL A 724 8.67 31.49 4.04
C VAL A 724 9.59 31.63 5.25
N LEU A 725 9.35 30.90 6.35
CA LEU A 725 10.21 30.94 7.54
C LEU A 725 11.43 30.02 7.46
N ASN A 726 11.57 29.24 6.38
CA ASN A 726 12.58 28.19 6.23
C ASN A 726 12.64 27.24 7.43
N LYS A 727 11.46 26.90 7.98
CA LYS A 727 11.40 26.00 9.12
C LYS A 727 11.62 24.58 8.63
N THR A 728 12.59 23.87 9.21
CA THR A 728 12.77 22.44 8.96
C THR A 728 11.55 21.70 9.50
N VAL A 729 10.87 20.98 8.61
CA VAL A 729 9.73 20.14 9.00
C VAL A 729 10.10 18.70 8.72
N PHE A 730 10.15 17.90 9.78
CA PHE A 730 10.48 16.50 9.67
C PHE A 730 9.24 15.69 9.28
N SER A 731 9.46 14.61 8.53
CA SER A 731 8.48 13.57 8.26
C SER A 731 8.95 12.30 8.93
N PHE A 732 8.03 11.62 9.60
CA PHE A 732 8.33 10.43 10.40
C PHE A 732 7.37 9.31 9.99
N GLY A 733 7.94 8.18 9.57
CA GLY A 733 7.21 7.00 9.12
C GLY A 733 7.13 5.93 10.21
N ALA A 734 7.03 4.67 9.82
CA ALA A 734 7.22 3.55 10.74
C ALA A 734 8.69 3.41 11.16
N GLU A 735 8.93 2.86 12.34
CA GLU A 735 10.26 2.64 12.90
C GLU A 735 10.47 1.14 13.20
N PHE A 736 11.65 0.61 12.88
CA PHE A 736 12.05 -0.75 13.24
C PHE A 736 13.13 -0.71 14.32
N ILE A 737 12.93 -1.48 15.40
CA ILE A 737 13.91 -1.52 16.49
C ILE A 737 14.99 -2.53 16.15
N ASN A 738 16.24 -2.07 16.05
CA ASN A 738 17.38 -2.94 15.83
C ASN A 738 17.95 -3.48 17.16
N PHE A 739 17.35 -4.54 17.70
CA PHE A 739 17.85 -5.20 18.91
C PHE A 739 19.25 -5.82 18.75
N ASN A 740 19.75 -6.02 17.53
CA ASN A 740 21.14 -6.47 17.32
C ASN A 740 22.17 -5.43 17.75
N ALA A 741 21.82 -4.15 17.73
CA ALA A 741 22.67 -3.10 18.27
C ALA A 741 22.68 -3.08 19.81
N LEU A 742 21.76 -3.81 20.47
CA LEU A 742 21.59 -3.86 21.92
C LEU A 742 22.06 -5.18 22.55
N ARG A 743 22.63 -6.10 21.77
CA ARG A 743 23.14 -7.38 22.27
C ARG A 743 24.35 -7.19 23.21
N PRO A 744 24.62 -8.14 24.12
CA PRO A 744 25.77 -8.06 25.04
C PRO A 744 27.13 -7.93 24.33
N ASP A 745 27.28 -8.56 23.17
CA ASP A 745 28.48 -8.57 22.32
C ASP A 745 28.50 -7.47 21.23
N ALA A 746 27.54 -6.53 21.24
CA ALA A 746 27.58 -5.40 20.32
C ALA A 746 28.83 -4.55 20.58
N THR A 747 29.42 -4.00 19.53
CA THR A 747 30.48 -3.01 19.70
C THR A 747 29.88 -1.68 20.20
N ASP A 748 30.67 -0.86 20.88
CA ASP A 748 30.22 0.46 21.32
C ASP A 748 29.80 1.34 20.14
N ALA A 749 30.47 1.19 18.99
CA ALA A 749 30.08 1.85 17.74
C ALA A 749 28.68 1.41 17.24
N GLN A 750 28.36 0.12 17.31
CA GLN A 750 27.04 -0.40 16.93
C GLN A 750 25.93 0.15 17.86
N ARG A 751 26.19 0.15 19.18
CA ARG A 751 25.28 0.73 20.17
C ARG A 751 25.07 2.21 19.91
N GLN A 752 26.15 2.97 19.78
CA GLN A 752 26.07 4.42 19.58
C GLN A 752 25.32 4.77 18.29
N ALA A 753 25.57 4.07 17.19
CA ALA A 753 24.86 4.27 15.93
C ALA A 753 23.34 4.05 16.06
N PHE A 754 22.93 3.04 16.84
CA PHE A 754 21.51 2.84 17.16
C PHE A 754 20.96 3.96 18.04
N LEU A 755 21.66 4.36 19.12
CA LEU A 755 21.21 5.44 20.00
C LEU A 755 21.07 6.78 19.24
N ASP A 756 21.95 7.04 18.29
CA ASP A 756 21.96 8.26 17.46
C ASP A 756 20.84 8.30 16.43
N SER A 757 20.38 7.14 15.95
CA SER A 757 19.37 7.02 14.89
C SER A 757 17.96 6.70 15.40
N PHE A 758 17.84 6.03 16.54
CA PHE A 758 16.56 5.54 17.03
C PHE A 758 15.58 6.68 17.35
N LEU A 759 14.39 6.62 16.78
CA LEU A 759 13.36 7.67 16.86
C LEU A 759 13.75 9.00 16.22
N VAL A 760 14.79 9.06 15.37
CA VAL A 760 15.20 10.28 14.68
C VAL A 760 14.67 10.27 13.23
N PRO A 761 13.93 11.31 12.79
CA PRO A 761 13.43 11.39 11.42
C PRO A 761 14.58 11.46 10.41
N THR A 762 14.48 10.65 9.36
CA THR A 762 15.45 10.60 8.25
C THR A 762 15.04 11.49 7.07
N HIS A 763 13.81 12.02 7.07
CA HIS A 763 13.24 12.79 5.97
C HIS A 763 12.70 14.14 6.44
N THR A 764 12.81 15.13 5.55
CA THR A 764 12.23 16.47 5.73
C THR A 764 11.27 16.79 4.59
N LEU A 765 10.28 17.64 4.88
CA LEU A 765 9.47 18.27 3.85
C LEU A 765 10.26 19.37 3.13
N ARG A 766 9.62 19.99 2.14
CA ARG A 766 10.25 20.97 1.24
C ARG A 766 10.92 22.13 2.01
N PRO A 767 12.16 22.49 1.65
CA PRO A 767 12.83 23.68 2.19
C PRO A 767 12.16 24.96 1.69
N ARG A 768 12.65 26.13 2.10
CA ARG A 768 12.21 27.39 1.50
C ARG A 768 12.48 27.37 0.00
N SER A 769 11.43 27.61 -0.80
CA SER A 769 11.56 27.88 -2.24
C SER A 769 10.91 29.21 -2.60
N VAL A 770 11.54 29.93 -3.54
CA VAL A 770 11.03 31.20 -4.05
C VAL A 770 10.76 31.03 -5.54
N ARG A 771 9.54 31.36 -5.95
CA ARG A 771 9.13 31.32 -7.36
C ARG A 771 8.69 32.72 -7.79
N LEU A 772 9.24 33.17 -8.92
CA LEU A 772 8.91 34.46 -9.52
C LEU A 772 7.99 34.21 -10.72
N GLY A 773 6.87 34.92 -10.76
CA GLY A 773 5.91 34.87 -11.84
C GLY A 773 5.63 36.26 -12.39
N LEU A 774 5.40 36.35 -13.69
CA LEU A 774 4.94 37.56 -14.34
C LEU A 774 3.75 37.21 -15.23
N ARG A 775 2.61 37.86 -14.99
CA ARG A 775 1.42 37.73 -15.83
C ARG A 775 1.14 39.05 -16.53
N LEU A 776 0.94 38.98 -17.85
CA LEU A 776 0.51 40.10 -18.68
C LEU A 776 -0.86 39.74 -19.27
N ASP A 777 -1.87 40.56 -18.99
CA ASP A 777 -3.18 40.47 -19.65
C ASP A 777 -3.27 41.64 -20.65
N PHE A 778 -3.74 41.40 -21.87
CA PHE A 778 -3.85 42.39 -22.96
C PHE A 778 -5.19 42.33 -23.68
#